data_AF-A0A8H6AAF2-F1
#
_entry.id   AF-A0A8H6AAF2-F1
#
_cell.length_a   1.000
_cell.length_b   1.000
_cell.length_c   1.000
_cell.angle_alpha   90.00
_cell.angle_beta   90.00
_cell.angle_gamma   90.00
#
_symmetry.space_group_name_H-M   'P 1'
#
loop_
_entity.id
_entity.type
_entity.pdbx_description
1 polymer ?
#
loop_
_entity_poly.entity_id
_entity_poly.type
_entity_poly.pdbx_seq_one_letter_code
_entity_poly.pdbx_strand_id
1 'polypeptide(L)'
;MPAITPVDPMSFAQAMELEKVFSGNEIYLSKYPALSFDYQPGQPLSAHRSYGGHTYAQSIWAASLSLKDSGLQIHEANGYWTQAGHANRPFVYTVATLSQTRSFVLRQVTACQPTTPSEDCPFPTSDTLKPLGPVAFVLTCSFKRREHGPEYGLSLNFERYGNVLGKDPTTHPSSVYVPGPNGIGRIKLADFPGIDIRAPDLTNYNSHNAGTEHRRLHVYRASSPIGVDTNLRAALHAYVSDRASLAVLVHAFGAKELGVAGSLNHKMVFHVNAEDLAFTDKTWFTQEMSSSRGGEGRGVVESRIWSPSGRSFANHVGKKLSGDGSIFAIHDKAATGPCVHAVSAAQGPRQRRRRFPERELLERLRRYESLLRENNIKFEPLHASAAEKTHQSEDGEVSTTIKDTHPARSAAPVRQQPTEKAAARVETSHEAKDFWHLANQMSVGPEDSGDNDQRDIDSNDSSPPQDDVPETIVKKAWDQVYQTNDLNLLFASCKADVDLSSLHPEQVQIFKLWQVYLDNVNPLLKITHTPTLQPRIIDAAGNVATIRPTLEALMFSIYCVSILSLSEDECRAKLRAPREDLLKSYQFGCQQALLKCGVLRSGSRECLTALYLYLISVRPYTDPRSVSSILGLAIRIAQRMGIDKEATYSGCPALEGEMRRRLWWSLIIFDNRICEMVDYKNTMLTPIWDCRVPLNVNDFDIQPEMKVLPTSHDRPTEAMFAVVRSEIGEFIRHSPFHLDFANPSLKTIAKDIPHSPITDCDRLKSFENVIEGKYLRYCNPENPLHFMTIWMARGQLAKNRLLDHYSKCSSLQQTDAQRDTAISYALTILECDTKLMTSPLTKRYLWLTQNHFPFPAYIHILKDLKNRPIVECVDRIWATMSDNYVTRCKDVQKTGPLFDFFSMLVLQAWKAREAVLEQSHKPLQLPLIVSNIKQKMDQMIVNAEGSDAKQPKYAFNMDIDTLTTTMSMGLGSYGLLYGMEAPGFPSPGLIDYSDMTGQGIINGEGDQPDWATTDWYPMHDQNW
;
A
#
# COMPACT_ATOMS: atom_id res chain seq x y z
N MET A 1 34.23 -22.31 0.20
CA MET A 1 35.24 -22.66 -0.81
C MET A 1 34.84 -22.05 -2.15
N PRO A 2 35.81 -21.69 -3.02
CA PRO A 2 35.53 -21.40 -4.42
C PRO A 2 35.20 -22.70 -5.17
N ALA A 3 34.34 -22.64 -6.19
CA ALA A 3 34.05 -23.79 -7.05
C ALA A 3 34.93 -23.78 -8.31
N ILE A 4 35.03 -24.91 -9.00
CA ILE A 4 35.84 -25.05 -10.22
C ILE A 4 35.10 -24.36 -11.40
N THR A 5 35.80 -23.51 -12.16
CA THR A 5 35.27 -23.03 -13.45
C THR A 5 35.38 -24.13 -14.51
N PRO A 6 34.49 -24.15 -15.52
CA PRO A 6 34.75 -24.89 -16.74
C PRO A 6 36.12 -24.52 -17.34
N VAL A 7 36.84 -25.54 -17.81
CA VAL A 7 38.19 -25.37 -18.40
C VAL A 7 38.12 -24.56 -19.69
N ASP A 8 37.11 -24.84 -20.52
CA ASP A 8 36.85 -24.14 -21.79
C ASP A 8 35.81 -23.01 -21.63
N PRO A 9 35.84 -21.97 -22.49
CA PRO A 9 34.79 -20.96 -22.54
C PRO A 9 33.42 -21.59 -22.85
N MET A 10 32.46 -21.44 -21.93
CA MET A 10 31.12 -22.00 -22.13
C MET A 10 30.41 -21.39 -23.34
N SER A 11 29.74 -22.25 -24.11
CA SER A 11 28.70 -21.83 -25.04
C SER A 11 27.46 -21.36 -24.28
N PHE A 12 26.59 -20.58 -24.95
CA PHE A 12 25.31 -20.19 -24.37
C PHE A 12 24.40 -21.41 -24.10
N ALA A 13 24.48 -22.45 -24.94
CA ALA A 13 23.70 -23.68 -24.76
C ALA A 13 24.09 -24.40 -23.46
N GLN A 14 25.38 -24.53 -23.18
CA GLN A 14 25.87 -25.07 -21.89
C GLN A 14 25.46 -24.17 -20.72
N ALA A 15 25.58 -22.85 -20.86
CA ALA A 15 25.17 -21.93 -19.80
C ALA A 15 23.68 -22.07 -19.44
N MET A 16 22.80 -22.36 -20.41
CA MET A 16 21.37 -22.61 -20.17
C MET A 16 21.03 -24.07 -19.85
N GLU A 17 22.01 -24.97 -19.74
CA GLU A 17 21.76 -26.40 -19.56
C GLU A 17 21.11 -26.70 -18.19
N LEU A 18 20.02 -27.45 -18.25
CA LEU A 18 19.15 -27.80 -17.13
C LEU A 18 18.92 -29.31 -17.09
N GLU A 19 19.14 -29.93 -15.94
CA GLU A 19 18.84 -31.34 -15.71
C GLU A 19 17.57 -31.48 -14.87
N LYS A 20 16.64 -32.31 -15.33
CA LYS A 20 15.35 -32.54 -14.65
C LYS A 20 15.58 -33.49 -13.48
N VAL A 21 15.28 -33.04 -12.26
CA VAL A 21 15.65 -33.73 -11.01
C VAL A 21 14.63 -34.82 -10.65
N PHE A 22 13.34 -34.51 -10.81
CA PHE A 22 12.23 -35.41 -10.48
C PHE A 22 11.35 -35.60 -11.71
N SER A 23 10.91 -36.83 -11.99
CA SER A 23 10.10 -37.13 -13.17
C SER A 23 8.69 -36.52 -13.10
N GLY A 24 8.04 -36.61 -11.93
CA GLY A 24 6.66 -36.16 -11.70
C GLY A 24 6.46 -34.66 -11.49
N ASN A 25 7.47 -33.93 -11.00
CA ASN A 25 7.41 -32.48 -10.79
C ASN A 25 8.31 -31.75 -11.79
N GLU A 26 7.95 -30.53 -12.20
CA GLU A 26 8.80 -29.69 -13.04
C GLU A 26 9.89 -29.00 -12.22
N ILE A 27 10.85 -29.80 -11.73
CA ILE A 27 12.02 -29.34 -10.97
C ILE A 27 13.29 -29.56 -11.80
N TYR A 28 14.06 -28.49 -12.00
CA TYR A 28 15.27 -28.48 -12.80
C TYR A 28 16.46 -27.90 -12.04
N LEU A 29 17.63 -28.48 -12.25
CA LEU A 29 18.91 -28.04 -11.71
C LEU A 29 19.75 -27.38 -12.82
N SER A 30 20.30 -26.19 -12.58
CA SER A 30 21.34 -25.62 -13.46
C SER A 30 22.58 -26.50 -13.47
N LYS A 31 23.05 -26.93 -14.65
CA LYS A 31 24.30 -27.71 -14.74
C LYS A 31 25.56 -26.88 -14.60
N TYR A 32 25.49 -25.58 -14.90
CA TYR A 32 26.67 -24.73 -14.99
C TYR A 32 26.55 -23.45 -14.15
N PRO A 33 27.68 -22.89 -13.69
CA PRO A 33 27.73 -21.63 -12.95
C PRO A 33 27.08 -20.44 -13.66
N ALA A 34 26.32 -19.65 -12.91
CA ALA A 34 25.78 -18.37 -13.34
C ALA A 34 26.86 -17.26 -13.34
N LEU A 35 27.84 -17.38 -14.24
CA LEU A 35 29.04 -16.54 -14.32
C LEU A 35 28.74 -15.04 -14.28
N SER A 36 29.51 -14.32 -13.46
CA SER A 36 29.44 -12.88 -13.29
C SER A 36 30.72 -12.18 -13.77
N PHE A 37 30.92 -10.92 -13.38
CA PHE A 37 31.92 -10.01 -13.95
C PHE A 37 33.38 -10.35 -13.62
N ASP A 38 33.63 -11.20 -12.61
CA ASP A 38 34.97 -11.63 -12.18
C ASP A 38 35.43 -12.95 -12.86
N TYR A 39 34.77 -13.39 -13.93
CA TYR A 39 35.06 -14.67 -14.58
C TYR A 39 36.43 -14.70 -15.28
N GLN A 40 37.22 -15.73 -14.99
CA GLN A 40 38.39 -16.14 -15.76
C GLN A 40 38.34 -17.66 -15.98
N PRO A 41 38.46 -18.17 -17.23
CA PRO A 41 38.52 -19.61 -17.50
C PRO A 41 39.65 -20.29 -16.71
N GLY A 42 39.39 -21.46 -16.14
CA GLY A 42 40.35 -22.25 -15.37
C GLY A 42 40.74 -21.69 -14.00
N GLN A 43 40.19 -20.55 -13.55
CA GLN A 43 40.41 -20.03 -12.19
C GLN A 43 39.28 -20.42 -11.23
N PRO A 44 39.50 -20.49 -9.90
CA PRO A 44 38.44 -20.78 -8.95
C PRO A 44 37.37 -19.68 -8.93
N LEU A 45 36.08 -20.05 -9.00
CA LEU A 45 34.96 -19.12 -8.89
C LEU A 45 34.95 -18.44 -7.53
N SER A 46 35.08 -17.11 -7.52
CA SER A 46 34.83 -16.34 -6.30
C SER A 46 33.40 -16.60 -5.80
N ALA A 47 33.22 -16.68 -4.48
CA ALA A 47 31.91 -16.92 -3.88
C ALA A 47 30.95 -15.70 -3.97
N HIS A 48 31.27 -14.71 -4.81
CA HIS A 48 30.74 -13.34 -4.74
C HIS A 48 29.27 -13.26 -5.16
N ARG A 49 28.98 -13.13 -6.46
CA ARG A 49 27.61 -12.96 -6.97
C ARG A 49 27.40 -13.68 -8.30
N SER A 50 26.21 -14.23 -8.50
CA SER A 50 25.71 -14.73 -9.79
C SER A 50 25.26 -13.57 -10.70
N TYR A 51 25.29 -13.78 -12.01
CA TYR A 51 24.66 -12.83 -12.94
C TYR A 51 23.12 -12.95 -12.92
N GLY A 52 22.44 -11.82 -12.71
CA GLY A 52 20.98 -11.73 -12.71
C GLY A 52 20.36 -12.21 -14.02
N GLY A 53 20.79 -11.68 -15.16
CA GLY A 53 20.35 -12.10 -16.49
C GLY A 53 20.47 -13.61 -16.77
N HIS A 54 21.44 -14.31 -16.17
CA HIS A 54 21.51 -15.78 -16.22
C HIS A 54 20.30 -16.43 -15.56
N THR A 55 20.01 -16.03 -14.32
CA THR A 55 18.89 -16.60 -13.54
C THR A 55 17.56 -16.28 -14.20
N TYR A 56 17.42 -15.08 -14.79
CA TYR A 56 16.25 -14.63 -15.53
C TYR A 56 16.02 -15.47 -16.80
N ALA A 57 17.04 -15.59 -17.66
CA ALA A 57 17.00 -16.37 -18.89
C ALA A 57 16.77 -17.87 -18.64
N GLN A 58 17.48 -18.45 -17.68
CA GLN A 58 17.36 -19.87 -17.35
C GLN A 58 16.00 -20.20 -16.71
N SER A 59 15.37 -19.26 -15.99
CA SER A 59 13.99 -19.42 -15.51
C SER A 59 12.97 -19.42 -16.67
N ILE A 60 13.13 -18.53 -17.66
CA ILE A 60 12.32 -18.55 -18.90
C ILE A 60 12.47 -19.90 -19.62
N TRP A 61 13.71 -20.38 -19.73
CA TRP A 61 14.00 -21.66 -20.36
C TRP A 61 13.37 -22.84 -19.59
N ALA A 62 13.55 -22.92 -18.27
CA ALA A 62 12.95 -23.93 -17.40
C ALA A 62 11.42 -24.01 -17.56
N ALA A 63 10.74 -22.86 -17.58
CA ALA A 63 9.28 -22.77 -17.77
C ALA A 63 8.81 -23.23 -19.16
N SER A 64 9.71 -23.26 -20.15
CA SER A 64 9.40 -23.63 -21.53
C SER A 64 9.71 -25.09 -21.88
N LEU A 65 10.51 -25.79 -21.07
CA LEU A 65 10.98 -27.15 -21.36
C LEU A 65 9.84 -28.16 -21.55
N SER A 66 8.78 -28.10 -20.73
CA SER A 66 7.58 -28.94 -20.89
C SER A 66 6.59 -28.42 -21.93
N LEU A 67 6.83 -27.24 -22.51
CA LEU A 67 5.99 -26.62 -23.55
C LEU A 67 6.62 -26.70 -24.95
N LYS A 68 7.84 -27.24 -25.08
CA LYS A 68 8.64 -27.24 -26.31
C LYS A 68 7.88 -27.68 -27.56
N ASP A 69 7.16 -28.79 -27.49
CA ASP A 69 6.44 -29.38 -28.62
C ASP A 69 5.00 -28.87 -28.79
N SER A 70 4.55 -27.92 -27.96
CA SER A 70 3.16 -27.42 -27.95
C SER A 70 2.86 -26.30 -28.98
N GLY A 71 3.90 -25.75 -29.59
CA GLY A 71 3.84 -24.55 -30.44
C GLY A 71 3.59 -23.24 -29.67
N LEU A 72 3.73 -23.25 -28.34
CA LEU A 72 3.64 -22.06 -27.49
C LEU A 72 4.99 -21.34 -27.39
N GLN A 73 4.97 -20.02 -27.60
CA GLN A 73 6.13 -19.14 -27.59
C GLN A 73 5.98 -18.11 -26.48
N ILE A 74 7.05 -17.79 -25.76
CA ILE A 74 7.00 -16.77 -24.72
C ILE A 74 6.66 -15.39 -25.31
N HIS A 75 5.71 -14.68 -24.70
CA HIS A 75 5.38 -13.30 -25.07
C HIS A 75 5.60 -12.31 -23.91
N GLU A 76 5.57 -12.77 -22.66
CA GLU A 76 5.82 -11.94 -21.48
C GLU A 76 6.59 -12.71 -20.39
N ALA A 77 7.52 -12.03 -19.73
CA ALA A 77 8.20 -12.47 -18.52
C ALA A 77 8.31 -11.30 -17.54
N ASN A 78 8.10 -11.54 -16.25
CA ASN A 78 8.28 -10.58 -15.16
C ASN A 78 8.82 -11.29 -13.92
N GLY A 79 9.98 -10.87 -13.42
CA GLY A 79 10.65 -11.52 -12.32
C GLY A 79 11.29 -10.57 -11.31
N TYR A 80 11.52 -11.09 -10.10
CA TYR A 80 12.01 -10.36 -8.94
C TYR A 80 13.14 -11.13 -8.28
N TRP A 81 14.26 -10.46 -8.00
CA TRP A 81 15.32 -11.01 -7.17
C TRP A 81 15.03 -10.68 -5.71
N THR A 82 14.95 -11.73 -4.90
CA THR A 82 14.73 -11.64 -3.45
C THR A 82 16.04 -11.76 -2.67
N GLN A 83 17.06 -12.41 -3.24
CA GLN A 83 18.42 -12.46 -2.68
C GLN A 83 19.50 -12.44 -3.78
N ALA A 84 20.73 -12.09 -3.40
CA ALA A 84 21.88 -12.22 -4.27
C ALA A 84 22.28 -13.71 -4.39
N GLY A 85 22.26 -14.26 -5.61
CA GLY A 85 22.75 -15.61 -5.85
C GLY A 85 24.28 -15.70 -5.78
N HIS A 86 24.82 -16.89 -5.50
CA HIS A 86 26.25 -17.19 -5.51
C HIS A 86 26.63 -18.05 -6.71
N ALA A 87 27.73 -17.70 -7.39
CA ALA A 87 28.17 -18.39 -8.60
C ALA A 87 28.71 -19.82 -8.37
N ASN A 88 29.11 -20.14 -7.13
CA ASN A 88 29.67 -21.45 -6.75
C ASN A 88 28.60 -22.48 -6.32
N ARG A 89 27.34 -22.26 -6.70
CA ARG A 89 26.18 -23.08 -6.35
C ARG A 89 25.23 -23.19 -7.54
N PRO A 90 24.58 -24.34 -7.78
CA PRO A 90 23.51 -24.40 -8.75
C PRO A 90 22.27 -23.64 -8.28
N PHE A 91 21.43 -23.26 -9.23
CA PHE A 91 20.03 -22.92 -9.00
C PHE A 91 19.14 -24.16 -9.17
N VAL A 92 18.20 -24.33 -8.25
CA VAL A 92 17.10 -25.29 -8.33
C VAL A 92 15.83 -24.52 -8.67
N TYR A 93 15.32 -24.73 -9.87
CA TYR A 93 14.11 -24.13 -10.41
C TYR A 93 12.92 -25.05 -10.20
N THR A 94 11.90 -24.57 -9.50
CA THR A 94 10.58 -25.23 -9.41
C THR A 94 9.60 -24.47 -10.29
N VAL A 95 9.01 -25.15 -11.27
CA VAL A 95 8.02 -24.57 -12.19
C VAL A 95 6.60 -25.01 -11.79
N ALA A 96 5.66 -24.08 -11.79
CA ALA A 96 4.25 -24.33 -11.54
C ALA A 96 3.38 -23.75 -12.67
N THR A 97 2.32 -24.47 -13.05
CA THR A 97 1.30 -23.95 -13.99
C THR A 97 0.26 -23.17 -13.20
N LEU A 98 0.15 -21.87 -13.45
CA LEU A 98 -0.89 -21.02 -12.83
C LEU A 98 -2.19 -21.04 -13.64
N SER A 99 -2.10 -21.15 -14.96
CA SER A 99 -3.25 -21.26 -15.86
C SER A 99 -2.85 -21.87 -17.19
N GLN A 100 -3.74 -22.66 -17.79
CA GLN A 100 -3.53 -23.29 -19.09
C GLN A 100 -4.84 -23.27 -19.89
N THR A 101 -4.74 -22.78 -21.12
CA THR A 101 -5.82 -22.72 -22.11
C THR A 101 -5.29 -23.23 -23.45
N ARG A 102 -6.14 -23.31 -24.48
CA ARG A 102 -5.73 -23.74 -25.83
C ARG A 102 -4.70 -22.81 -26.50
N SER A 103 -4.71 -21.52 -26.18
CA SER A 103 -3.86 -20.49 -26.82
C SER A 103 -2.83 -19.85 -25.89
N PHE A 104 -3.01 -19.94 -24.57
CA PHE A 104 -2.15 -19.33 -23.56
C PHE A 104 -1.83 -20.27 -22.41
N VAL A 105 -0.60 -20.22 -21.91
CA VAL A 105 -0.16 -20.86 -20.66
C VAL A 105 0.55 -19.82 -19.81
N LEU A 106 0.24 -19.77 -18.51
CA LEU A 106 0.89 -18.93 -17.51
C LEU A 106 1.66 -19.84 -16.54
N ARG A 107 2.96 -19.62 -16.43
CA ARG A 107 3.88 -20.37 -15.56
C ARG A 107 4.48 -19.45 -14.50
N GLN A 108 4.66 -19.98 -13.30
CA GLN A 108 5.50 -19.39 -12.27
C GLN A 108 6.77 -20.24 -12.13
N VAL A 109 7.91 -19.60 -11.89
CA VAL A 109 9.17 -20.26 -11.55
C VAL A 109 9.69 -19.68 -10.24
N THR A 110 10.09 -20.56 -9.33
CA THR A 110 10.76 -20.20 -8.08
C THR A 110 12.14 -20.82 -8.08
N ALA A 111 13.18 -20.00 -7.89
CA ALA A 111 14.57 -20.44 -7.91
C ALA A 111 15.21 -20.28 -6.52
N CYS A 112 15.74 -21.38 -6.00
CA CYS A 112 16.53 -21.44 -4.77
C CYS A 112 17.96 -21.89 -5.08
N GLN A 113 18.88 -21.77 -4.13
CA GLN A 113 20.20 -22.39 -4.20
C GLN A 113 20.46 -23.20 -2.91
N PRO A 114 21.29 -24.27 -2.94
CA PRO A 114 21.77 -24.93 -1.73
C PRO A 114 22.41 -23.95 -0.74
N THR A 115 22.41 -24.29 0.56
CA THR A 115 23.07 -23.50 1.61
C THR A 115 24.60 -23.63 1.58
N THR A 116 25.13 -24.69 0.97
CA THR A 116 26.56 -24.98 0.80
C THR A 116 26.99 -24.96 -0.67
N PRO A 117 28.28 -24.68 -1.00
CA PRO A 117 28.80 -24.75 -2.38
C PRO A 117 28.68 -26.14 -3.02
N SER A 118 28.78 -26.18 -4.36
CA SER A 118 29.21 -27.40 -5.07
C SER A 118 30.72 -27.59 -4.95
N GLU A 119 31.15 -28.84 -5.02
CA GLU A 119 32.57 -29.22 -5.17
C GLU A 119 32.91 -29.44 -6.65
N ASP A 120 31.96 -29.95 -7.44
CA ASP A 120 32.12 -30.26 -8.86
C ASP A 120 31.53 -29.21 -9.80
N CYS A 121 32.02 -29.21 -11.04
CA CYS A 121 31.50 -28.47 -12.19
C CYS A 121 31.69 -29.32 -13.46
N PRO A 122 30.62 -29.73 -14.19
CA PRO A 122 29.21 -29.36 -14.02
C PRO A 122 28.61 -29.79 -12.68
N PHE A 123 27.62 -29.05 -12.20
CA PHE A 123 26.98 -29.32 -10.92
C PHE A 123 26.26 -30.69 -10.93
N PRO A 124 26.44 -31.54 -9.90
CA PRO A 124 25.84 -32.88 -9.84
C PRO A 124 24.40 -32.82 -9.30
N THR A 125 23.55 -33.77 -9.68
CA THR A 125 22.16 -33.84 -9.18
C THR A 125 22.05 -34.04 -7.67
N SER A 126 23.09 -34.61 -7.04
CA SER A 126 23.21 -34.72 -5.58
C SER A 126 23.20 -33.38 -4.86
N ASP A 127 23.52 -32.25 -5.52
CA ASP A 127 23.39 -30.92 -4.94
C ASP A 127 21.93 -30.57 -4.55
N THR A 128 20.94 -31.22 -5.17
CA THR A 128 19.51 -31.03 -4.83
C THR A 128 19.13 -31.64 -3.48
N LEU A 129 19.97 -32.54 -2.95
CA LEU A 129 19.81 -33.16 -1.62
C LEU A 129 20.41 -32.29 -0.51
N LYS A 130 21.23 -31.30 -0.86
CA LYS A 130 21.76 -30.31 0.10
C LYS A 130 20.60 -29.40 0.56
N PRO A 131 20.56 -28.97 1.84
CA PRO A 131 19.51 -28.09 2.32
C PRO A 131 19.40 -26.83 1.46
N LEU A 132 18.23 -26.57 0.89
CA LEU A 132 17.99 -25.37 0.08
C LEU A 132 17.87 -24.14 0.97
N GLY A 133 18.51 -23.05 0.53
CA GLY A 133 18.31 -21.74 1.10
C GLY A 133 16.94 -21.14 0.73
N PRO A 134 16.65 -19.94 1.23
CA PRO A 134 15.45 -19.20 0.84
C PRO A 134 15.41 -18.92 -0.66
N VAL A 135 14.23 -18.54 -1.16
CA VAL A 135 14.02 -18.15 -2.55
C VAL A 135 14.96 -16.99 -2.90
N ALA A 136 15.73 -17.16 -3.97
CA ALA A 136 16.64 -16.16 -4.50
C ALA A 136 16.02 -15.34 -5.65
N PHE A 137 15.13 -15.97 -6.43
CA PHE A 137 14.45 -15.34 -7.57
C PHE A 137 13.07 -15.97 -7.83
N VAL A 138 12.11 -15.15 -8.25
CA VAL A 138 10.77 -15.58 -8.68
C VAL A 138 10.46 -14.97 -10.05
N LEU A 139 9.95 -15.79 -10.98
CA LEU A 139 9.47 -15.38 -12.31
C LEU A 139 7.98 -15.72 -12.46
N THR A 140 7.24 -14.84 -13.12
CA THR A 140 5.99 -15.18 -13.81
C THR A 140 6.21 -14.99 -15.31
N CYS A 141 5.80 -15.95 -16.13
CA CYS A 141 5.95 -15.86 -17.58
C CYS A 141 4.75 -16.47 -18.30
N SER A 142 4.40 -15.87 -19.43
CA SER A 142 3.25 -16.28 -20.23
C SER A 142 3.68 -16.65 -21.64
N PHE A 143 3.21 -17.80 -22.08
CA PHE A 143 3.42 -18.35 -23.40
C PHE A 143 2.11 -18.29 -24.18
N LYS A 144 2.19 -17.93 -25.47
CA LYS A 144 1.07 -17.82 -26.39
C LYS A 144 1.35 -18.63 -27.65
N ARG A 145 0.32 -19.22 -28.25
CA ARG A 145 0.40 -19.80 -29.60
C ARG A 145 0.55 -18.70 -30.65
N ARG A 146 1.30 -18.98 -31.73
CA ARG A 146 1.37 -18.10 -32.91
C ARG A 146 -0.03 -17.80 -33.46
N GLU A 147 -0.31 -16.52 -33.67
CA GLU A 147 -1.54 -16.01 -34.28
C GLU A 147 -1.16 -14.90 -35.27
N HIS A 148 -1.83 -14.84 -36.43
CA HIS A 148 -1.67 -13.73 -37.38
C HIS A 148 -2.66 -12.61 -37.03
N GLY A 149 -2.20 -11.36 -37.10
CA GLY A 149 -3.00 -10.17 -36.80
C GLY A 149 -2.40 -8.90 -37.41
N PRO A 150 -3.07 -7.74 -37.25
CA PRO A 150 -2.54 -6.46 -37.72
C PRO A 150 -1.32 -6.04 -36.90
N GLU A 151 -0.22 -5.75 -37.58
CA GLU A 151 1.04 -5.33 -36.96
C GLU A 151 1.25 -3.81 -37.07
N TYR A 152 1.70 -3.19 -35.98
CA TYR A 152 2.22 -1.82 -35.96
C TYR A 152 3.36 -1.74 -34.95
N GLY A 153 4.35 -0.87 -35.19
CA GLY A 153 5.50 -0.78 -34.32
C GLY A 153 6.39 0.43 -34.62
N LEU A 154 7.32 0.70 -33.70
CA LEU A 154 8.40 1.64 -33.93
C LEU A 154 9.49 0.97 -34.78
N SER A 155 10.16 1.78 -35.61
CA SER A 155 11.40 1.40 -36.30
C SER A 155 12.58 2.15 -35.67
N LEU A 156 13.76 1.53 -35.70
CA LEU A 156 14.99 2.12 -35.21
C LEU A 156 15.33 3.34 -36.06
N ASN A 157 15.36 4.52 -35.45
CA ASN A 157 15.79 5.72 -36.14
C ASN A 157 17.33 5.69 -36.25
N PHE A 158 17.83 5.20 -37.38
CA PHE A 158 19.27 5.16 -37.69
C PHE A 158 19.88 6.56 -37.76
N GLU A 159 19.16 7.54 -38.33
CA GLU A 159 19.63 8.93 -38.48
C GLU A 159 19.94 9.58 -37.13
N ARG A 160 19.19 9.23 -36.06
CA ARG A 160 19.39 9.72 -34.68
C ARG A 160 20.81 9.49 -34.16
N TYR A 161 21.45 8.39 -34.56
CA TYR A 161 22.82 8.05 -34.14
C TYR A 161 23.85 8.31 -35.25
N GLY A 162 23.43 8.97 -36.33
CA GLY A 162 24.23 9.18 -37.54
C GLY A 162 24.82 7.88 -38.09
N ASN A 163 26.04 7.97 -38.62
CA ASN A 163 26.72 6.84 -39.24
C ASN A 163 27.24 5.79 -38.23
N VAL A 164 26.92 5.89 -36.94
CA VAL A 164 27.42 4.94 -35.91
C VAL A 164 26.84 3.54 -36.15
N LEU A 165 25.52 3.42 -36.29
CA LEU A 165 24.86 2.13 -36.57
C LEU A 165 24.92 1.70 -38.04
N GLY A 166 25.39 2.57 -38.95
CA GLY A 166 25.61 2.24 -40.36
C GLY A 166 26.99 1.61 -40.64
N LYS A 167 27.86 1.51 -39.63
CA LYS A 167 29.13 0.79 -39.72
C LYS A 167 28.91 -0.71 -39.55
N ASP A 168 29.81 -1.51 -40.11
CA ASP A 168 29.88 -2.95 -39.80
C ASP A 168 30.04 -3.12 -38.27
N PRO A 169 29.11 -3.82 -37.59
CA PRO A 169 29.15 -4.04 -36.15
C PRO A 169 30.48 -4.61 -35.64
N THR A 170 31.18 -5.41 -36.44
CA THR A 170 32.49 -6.01 -36.07
C THR A 170 33.59 -4.96 -35.90
N THR A 171 33.45 -3.77 -36.48
CA THR A 171 34.39 -2.64 -36.33
C THR A 171 34.23 -1.91 -35.00
N HIS A 172 33.11 -2.11 -34.29
CA HIS A 172 32.95 -1.60 -32.94
C HIS A 172 33.78 -2.41 -31.93
N PRO A 173 34.33 -1.77 -30.89
CA PRO A 173 35.14 -2.44 -29.88
C PRO A 173 34.36 -3.53 -29.16
N SER A 174 34.93 -4.75 -29.13
CA SER A 174 34.45 -5.89 -28.34
C SER A 174 34.76 -5.72 -26.86
N SER A 175 35.95 -5.22 -26.54
CA SER A 175 36.40 -4.98 -25.17
C SER A 175 36.07 -3.56 -24.68
N VAL A 176 34.80 -3.16 -24.74
CA VAL A 176 34.37 -2.00 -23.96
C VAL A 176 34.22 -2.42 -22.50
N TYR A 177 35.16 -1.92 -21.72
CA TYR A 177 35.16 -2.03 -20.28
C TYR A 177 34.24 -0.98 -19.67
N VAL A 178 33.07 -1.39 -19.19
CA VAL A 178 32.22 -0.51 -18.34
C VAL A 178 32.79 -0.48 -16.92
N PRO A 179 32.67 0.65 -16.18
CA PRO A 179 32.88 0.65 -14.74
C PRO A 179 32.00 -0.42 -14.08
N GLY A 180 32.55 -1.18 -13.14
CA GLY A 180 31.73 -2.05 -12.30
C GLY A 180 30.82 -1.24 -11.38
N PRO A 181 29.70 -1.81 -10.88
CA PRO A 181 28.99 -1.21 -9.75
C PRO A 181 29.96 -1.08 -8.56
N ASN A 182 29.87 0.00 -7.78
CA ASN A 182 30.80 0.38 -6.69
C ASN A 182 32.21 0.80 -7.11
N GLY A 183 32.46 1.05 -8.41
CA GLY A 183 33.84 1.28 -8.88
C GLY A 183 34.74 0.04 -8.77
N ILE A 184 34.19 -1.11 -8.33
CA ILE A 184 34.90 -2.37 -8.19
C ILE A 184 35.17 -2.93 -9.58
N GLY A 185 36.41 -2.73 -10.02
CA GLY A 185 36.91 -3.24 -11.29
C GLY A 185 36.27 -2.62 -12.53
N ARG A 186 36.55 -3.25 -13.66
CA ARG A 186 35.99 -2.88 -14.96
C ARG A 186 35.44 -4.13 -15.63
N ILE A 187 34.15 -4.13 -15.94
CA ILE A 187 33.51 -5.29 -16.57
C ILE A 187 33.74 -5.22 -18.09
N LYS A 188 34.47 -6.19 -18.63
CA LYS A 188 34.60 -6.39 -20.08
C LYS A 188 33.29 -6.93 -20.65
N LEU A 189 32.76 -6.29 -21.68
CA LEU A 189 31.46 -6.66 -22.26
C LEU A 189 31.45 -8.06 -22.92
N ALA A 190 32.58 -8.48 -23.51
CA ALA A 190 32.70 -9.70 -24.31
C ALA A 190 32.95 -11.02 -23.53
N ASP A 191 33.13 -11.00 -22.20
CA ASP A 191 33.54 -12.19 -21.43
C ASP A 191 32.36 -13.07 -20.97
N PHE A 192 31.28 -13.10 -21.76
CA PHE A 192 30.03 -13.79 -21.45
C PHE A 192 29.82 -15.05 -22.33
N PRO A 193 29.36 -16.18 -21.76
CA PRO A 193 29.12 -17.42 -22.49
C PRO A 193 28.30 -17.25 -23.79
N GLY A 194 28.95 -17.55 -24.92
CA GLY A 194 28.31 -17.65 -26.23
C GLY A 194 27.75 -16.37 -26.86
N ILE A 195 28.07 -15.16 -26.38
CA ILE A 195 27.60 -13.88 -26.98
C ILE A 195 28.76 -12.98 -27.41
N ASP A 196 28.73 -12.50 -28.65
CA ASP A 196 29.63 -11.46 -29.18
C ASP A 196 28.91 -10.11 -29.04
N ILE A 197 29.25 -9.33 -28.02
CA ILE A 197 28.66 -7.99 -27.74
C ILE A 197 29.68 -6.90 -28.06
N ARG A 198 29.28 -5.93 -28.88
CA ARG A 198 30.02 -4.69 -29.16
C ARG A 198 29.25 -3.49 -28.63
N ALA A 199 29.97 -2.44 -28.25
CA ALA A 199 29.36 -1.17 -27.84
C ALA A 199 29.74 -0.08 -28.85
N PRO A 200 28.79 0.38 -29.70
CA PRO A 200 29.00 1.50 -30.59
C PRO A 200 29.34 2.78 -29.81
N ASP A 201 30.26 3.59 -30.33
CA ASP A 201 30.66 4.85 -29.69
C ASP A 201 29.59 5.93 -29.88
N LEU A 202 28.96 6.32 -28.77
CA LEU A 202 27.97 7.39 -28.70
C LEU A 202 28.51 8.69 -28.06
N THR A 203 29.84 8.86 -27.93
CA THR A 203 30.43 10.05 -27.29
C THR A 203 29.92 11.37 -27.90
N ASN A 204 29.83 11.47 -29.24
CA ASN A 204 29.30 12.65 -29.93
C ASN A 204 27.79 12.87 -29.74
N TYR A 205 27.03 11.78 -29.56
CA TYR A 205 25.59 11.86 -29.31
C TYR A 205 25.32 12.27 -27.84
N ASN A 206 25.99 11.62 -26.90
CA ASN A 206 25.81 11.84 -25.46
C ASN A 206 26.48 13.11 -24.93
N SER A 207 27.47 13.69 -25.62
CA SER A 207 28.04 15.00 -25.24
C SER A 207 27.01 16.13 -25.24
N HIS A 208 25.93 15.99 -26.02
CA HIS A 208 24.79 16.91 -26.06
C HIS A 208 23.55 16.38 -25.31
N ASN A 209 23.58 15.12 -24.82
CA ASN A 209 22.43 14.42 -24.27
C ASN A 209 22.78 13.72 -22.94
N ALA A 210 22.51 14.40 -21.82
CA ALA A 210 22.76 13.93 -20.46
C ALA A 210 21.47 13.48 -19.74
N GLY A 211 21.62 12.87 -18.56
CA GLY A 211 20.48 12.47 -17.72
C GLY A 211 19.57 11.48 -18.45
N THR A 212 18.28 11.81 -18.59
CA THR A 212 17.29 10.95 -19.24
C THR A 212 17.43 10.88 -20.77
N GLU A 213 18.12 11.82 -21.40
CA GLU A 213 18.39 11.77 -22.85
C GLU A 213 19.68 11.02 -23.22
N HIS A 214 20.49 10.67 -22.22
CA HIS A 214 21.61 9.76 -22.42
C HIS A 214 21.14 8.43 -23.01
N ARG A 215 21.87 7.91 -24.00
CA ARG A 215 21.60 6.61 -24.61
C ARG A 215 22.83 5.71 -24.54
N ARG A 216 22.59 4.44 -24.29
CA ARG A 216 23.59 3.38 -24.45
C ARG A 216 23.09 2.43 -25.54
N LEU A 217 23.97 2.06 -26.46
CA LEU A 217 23.72 1.01 -27.45
C LEU A 217 24.65 -0.17 -27.17
N HIS A 218 24.12 -1.37 -27.35
CA HIS A 218 24.92 -2.55 -27.66
C HIS A 218 24.46 -3.10 -29.00
N VAL A 219 25.39 -3.63 -29.79
CA VAL A 219 25.06 -4.51 -30.91
C VAL A 219 25.62 -5.89 -30.59
N TYR A 220 24.82 -6.94 -30.76
CA TYR A 220 25.18 -8.28 -30.32
C TYR A 220 24.70 -9.38 -31.27
N ARG A 221 25.40 -10.51 -31.22
CA ARG A 221 25.03 -11.76 -31.88
C ARG A 221 25.45 -12.96 -31.03
N ALA A 222 24.98 -14.14 -31.41
CA ALA A 222 25.50 -15.39 -30.87
C ALA A 222 26.94 -15.64 -31.39
N SER A 223 27.84 -16.08 -30.51
CA SER A 223 29.20 -16.49 -30.89
C SER A 223 29.24 -17.89 -31.53
N SER A 224 28.16 -18.64 -31.40
CA SER A 224 27.98 -20.02 -31.87
C SER A 224 26.51 -20.24 -32.26
N PRO A 225 26.19 -21.13 -33.21
CA PRO A 225 24.80 -21.44 -33.54
C PRO A 225 23.99 -21.86 -32.31
N ILE A 226 22.83 -21.24 -32.12
CA ILE A 226 21.86 -21.61 -31.09
C ILE A 226 20.90 -22.63 -31.68
N GLY A 227 20.38 -23.54 -30.86
CA GLY A 227 19.37 -24.52 -31.27
C GLY A 227 18.15 -23.90 -31.97
N VAL A 228 17.40 -24.76 -32.67
CA VAL A 228 16.18 -24.36 -33.40
C VAL A 228 15.02 -23.95 -32.48
N ASP A 229 15.15 -24.20 -31.17
CA ASP A 229 14.15 -23.86 -30.16
C ASP A 229 13.96 -22.34 -30.02
N THR A 230 12.71 -21.92 -30.14
CA THR A 230 12.31 -20.52 -30.18
C THR A 230 12.33 -19.87 -28.79
N ASN A 231 12.05 -20.64 -27.74
CA ASN A 231 12.07 -20.17 -26.36
C ASN A 231 13.51 -20.11 -25.83
N LEU A 232 14.41 -20.99 -26.27
CA LEU A 232 15.85 -20.86 -26.00
C LEU A 232 16.45 -19.60 -26.64
N ARG A 233 16.03 -19.25 -27.87
CA ARG A 233 16.42 -17.99 -28.53
C ARG A 233 15.86 -16.76 -27.79
N ALA A 234 14.61 -16.82 -27.36
CA ALA A 234 14.00 -15.79 -26.51
C ALA A 234 14.77 -15.61 -25.17
N ALA A 235 15.16 -16.72 -24.55
CA ALA A 235 16.00 -16.72 -23.35
C ALA A 235 17.37 -16.06 -23.59
N LEU A 236 17.96 -16.17 -24.78
CA LEU A 236 19.21 -15.45 -25.10
C LEU A 236 19.02 -13.94 -25.19
N HIS A 237 17.92 -13.45 -25.79
CA HIS A 237 17.62 -12.02 -25.76
C HIS A 237 17.39 -11.51 -24.33
N ALA A 238 16.74 -12.32 -23.49
CA ALA A 238 16.54 -12.07 -22.06
C ALA A 238 17.85 -12.17 -21.23
N TYR A 239 18.82 -12.96 -21.69
CA TYR A 239 20.17 -13.03 -21.11
C TYR A 239 20.96 -11.75 -21.38
N VAL A 240 20.80 -11.17 -22.58
CA VAL A 240 21.47 -9.93 -22.97
C VAL A 240 20.76 -8.68 -22.41
N SER A 241 19.43 -8.69 -22.23
CA SER A 241 18.67 -7.50 -21.83
C SER A 241 19.14 -6.88 -20.51
N ASP A 242 19.58 -7.70 -19.54
CA ASP A 242 20.06 -7.25 -18.24
C ASP A 242 21.51 -6.69 -18.29
N ARG A 243 22.23 -6.85 -19.40
CA ARG A 243 23.67 -6.60 -19.49
C ARG A 243 24.02 -5.12 -19.51
N ALA A 244 24.81 -4.69 -18.52
CA ALA A 244 25.28 -3.31 -18.31
C ALA A 244 24.17 -2.24 -18.28
N SER A 245 22.95 -2.67 -17.99
CA SER A 245 21.81 -1.85 -17.56
C SER A 245 22.21 -0.86 -16.46
N LEU A 246 22.87 -1.33 -15.39
CA LEU A 246 23.42 -0.50 -14.31
C LEU A 246 24.34 0.64 -14.78
N ALA A 247 25.10 0.45 -15.87
CA ALA A 247 25.97 1.52 -16.39
C ALA A 247 25.17 2.70 -16.96
N VAL A 248 23.92 2.47 -17.39
CA VAL A 248 23.00 3.54 -17.82
C VAL A 248 22.64 4.45 -16.65
N LEU A 249 22.51 3.89 -15.43
CA LEU A 249 22.19 4.66 -14.23
C LEU A 249 23.35 5.56 -13.78
N VAL A 250 24.61 5.11 -13.90
CA VAL A 250 25.81 5.95 -13.63
C VAL A 250 25.69 7.28 -14.37
N HIS A 251 25.43 7.22 -15.69
CA HIS A 251 25.28 8.40 -16.53
C HIS A 251 23.98 9.18 -16.27
N ALA A 252 22.87 8.49 -15.99
CA ALA A 252 21.58 9.14 -15.73
C ALA A 252 21.57 9.94 -14.41
N PHE A 253 22.28 9.48 -13.38
CA PHE A 253 22.48 10.20 -12.13
C PHE A 253 23.59 11.27 -12.19
N GLY A 254 24.41 11.28 -13.25
CA GLY A 254 25.61 12.13 -13.32
C GLY A 254 26.69 11.73 -12.29
N ALA A 255 26.63 10.49 -11.79
CA ALA A 255 27.55 9.98 -10.78
C ALA A 255 28.85 9.47 -11.42
N LYS A 256 29.95 9.45 -10.66
CA LYS A 256 31.21 8.82 -11.09
C LYS A 256 31.14 7.29 -11.01
N GLU A 257 30.42 6.80 -10.00
CA GLU A 257 30.16 5.40 -9.70
C GLU A 257 28.81 5.29 -8.98
N LEU A 258 28.25 4.09 -8.87
CA LEU A 258 27.08 3.80 -8.03
C LEU A 258 27.56 3.10 -6.76
N GLY A 259 26.92 3.35 -5.62
CA GLY A 259 27.03 2.47 -4.45
C GLY A 259 26.49 1.05 -4.70
N VAL A 260 26.19 0.30 -3.63
CA VAL A 260 25.92 -1.15 -3.71
C VAL A 260 24.63 -1.40 -4.48
N ALA A 261 24.80 -1.73 -5.76
CA ALA A 261 23.72 -1.86 -6.71
C ALA A 261 23.31 -3.32 -6.97
N GLY A 262 22.02 -3.54 -7.21
CA GLY A 262 21.47 -4.84 -7.59
C GLY A 262 20.09 -4.73 -8.25
N SER A 263 19.79 -5.64 -9.17
CA SER A 263 18.48 -5.74 -9.81
C SER A 263 17.42 -6.16 -8.78
N LEU A 264 16.31 -5.42 -8.68
CA LEU A 264 15.13 -5.81 -7.89
C LEU A 264 14.09 -6.52 -8.75
N ASN A 265 13.84 -5.99 -9.96
CA ASN A 265 12.86 -6.50 -10.90
C ASN A 265 13.42 -6.41 -12.33
N HIS A 266 13.04 -7.38 -13.17
CA HIS A 266 13.23 -7.34 -14.62
C HIS A 266 11.95 -7.86 -15.26
N LYS A 267 11.46 -7.14 -16.27
CA LYS A 267 10.32 -7.52 -17.11
C LYS A 267 10.79 -7.57 -18.57
N MET A 268 10.13 -8.33 -19.42
CA MET A 268 10.38 -8.36 -20.86
C MET A 268 9.10 -8.73 -21.60
N VAL A 269 8.83 -8.05 -22.71
CA VAL A 269 7.71 -8.35 -23.60
C VAL A 269 8.25 -8.58 -25.02
N PHE A 270 7.90 -9.73 -25.59
CA PHE A 270 8.24 -10.12 -26.96
C PHE A 270 7.02 -9.80 -27.84
N HIS A 271 7.21 -8.99 -28.89
CA HIS A 271 6.13 -8.53 -29.76
C HIS A 271 6.09 -9.24 -31.11
N VAL A 272 7.03 -10.13 -31.38
CA VAL A 272 7.19 -10.82 -32.66
C VAL A 272 7.04 -12.32 -32.54
N ASN A 273 6.88 -12.94 -33.70
CA ASN A 273 6.98 -14.37 -33.88
C ASN A 273 8.45 -14.84 -33.83
N ALA A 274 8.65 -16.11 -33.52
CA ALA A 274 9.98 -16.73 -33.40
C ALA A 274 10.97 -16.55 -34.57
N GLU A 275 10.49 -16.26 -35.78
CA GLU A 275 11.32 -16.02 -36.96
C GLU A 275 12.21 -14.78 -36.77
N ASP A 276 11.69 -13.74 -36.14
CA ASP A 276 12.41 -12.49 -35.84
C ASP A 276 13.34 -12.61 -34.61
N LEU A 277 13.25 -13.72 -33.86
CA LEU A 277 14.17 -14.09 -32.76
C LEU A 277 15.36 -14.95 -33.24
N ALA A 278 15.48 -15.20 -34.55
CA ALA A 278 16.48 -16.11 -35.09
C ALA A 278 17.86 -15.47 -35.22
N PHE A 279 18.87 -16.09 -34.60
CA PHE A 279 20.27 -15.80 -34.84
C PHE A 279 20.77 -16.59 -36.05
N THR A 280 21.44 -15.90 -36.97
CA THR A 280 22.30 -16.49 -38.01
C THR A 280 23.72 -15.96 -37.82
N ASP A 281 24.71 -16.57 -38.47
CA ASP A 281 26.13 -16.20 -38.36
C ASP A 281 26.43 -14.72 -38.66
N LYS A 282 25.52 -14.06 -39.40
CA LYS A 282 25.59 -12.65 -39.81
C LYS A 282 24.54 -11.74 -39.14
N THR A 283 23.63 -12.30 -38.34
CA THR A 283 22.55 -11.53 -37.68
C THR A 283 23.11 -10.75 -36.49
N TRP A 284 23.06 -9.41 -36.56
CA TRP A 284 23.32 -8.53 -35.43
C TRP A 284 22.03 -7.86 -34.96
N PHE A 285 21.78 -7.92 -33.65
CA PHE A 285 20.68 -7.24 -32.97
C PHE A 285 21.18 -6.00 -32.24
N THR A 286 20.38 -4.93 -32.21
CA THR A 286 20.72 -3.69 -31.49
C THR A 286 19.88 -3.59 -30.24
N GLN A 287 20.51 -3.38 -29.08
CA GLN A 287 19.85 -3.03 -27.82
C GLN A 287 20.03 -1.52 -27.58
N GLU A 288 18.94 -0.74 -27.61
CA GLU A 288 18.91 0.62 -27.06
C GLU A 288 18.59 0.55 -25.56
N MET A 289 19.27 1.36 -24.75
CA MET A 289 18.94 1.56 -23.34
C MET A 289 18.96 3.04 -22.95
N SER A 290 18.06 3.41 -22.03
CA SER A 290 17.93 4.73 -21.41
C SER A 290 17.46 4.60 -19.96
N SER A 291 17.51 5.70 -19.20
CA SER A 291 16.81 5.80 -17.92
C SER A 291 15.80 6.94 -18.00
N SER A 292 14.54 6.68 -17.64
CA SER A 292 13.51 7.71 -17.58
C SER A 292 13.35 8.34 -16.19
N ARG A 293 13.83 7.66 -15.13
CA ARG A 293 13.70 8.11 -13.75
C ARG A 293 14.68 7.42 -12.80
N GLY A 294 15.17 8.19 -11.82
CA GLY A 294 15.79 7.70 -10.60
C GLY A 294 15.35 8.52 -9.38
N GLY A 295 15.62 8.01 -8.18
CA GLY A 295 15.29 8.64 -6.89
C GLY A 295 15.08 7.61 -5.78
N GLU A 296 15.15 8.02 -4.51
CA GLU A 296 14.94 7.14 -3.34
C GLU A 296 15.81 5.86 -3.34
N GLY A 297 17.10 5.98 -3.69
CA GLY A 297 18.00 4.82 -3.81
C GLY A 297 17.60 3.83 -4.91
N ARG A 298 16.79 4.25 -5.90
CA ARG A 298 16.33 3.40 -7.01
C ARG A 298 16.53 4.06 -8.36
N GLY A 299 16.83 3.24 -9.38
CA GLY A 299 16.93 3.67 -10.77
C GLY A 299 16.18 2.74 -11.72
N VAL A 300 15.59 3.30 -12.77
CA VAL A 300 14.81 2.59 -13.80
C VAL A 300 15.61 2.56 -15.11
N VAL A 301 15.85 1.37 -15.69
CA VAL A 301 16.53 1.24 -16.99
C VAL A 301 15.59 0.65 -18.03
N GLU A 302 15.19 1.47 -19.00
CA GLU A 302 14.31 1.09 -20.11
C GLU A 302 15.16 0.57 -21.27
N SER A 303 14.70 -0.47 -21.99
CA SER A 303 15.44 -1.02 -23.13
C SER A 303 14.54 -1.42 -24.30
N ARG A 304 15.04 -1.28 -25.53
CA ARG A 304 14.37 -1.79 -26.74
C ARG A 304 15.36 -2.61 -27.55
N ILE A 305 14.91 -3.75 -28.06
CA ILE A 305 15.73 -4.63 -28.88
C ILE A 305 15.19 -4.62 -30.31
N TRP A 306 16.09 -4.29 -31.23
CA TRP A 306 15.83 -4.04 -32.63
C TRP A 306 16.47 -5.13 -33.49
N SER A 307 15.69 -5.64 -34.44
CA SER A 307 16.13 -6.65 -35.41
C SER A 307 17.14 -6.03 -36.39
N PRO A 308 17.91 -6.84 -37.16
CA PRO A 308 18.77 -6.30 -38.22
C PRO A 308 18.01 -5.46 -39.24
N SER A 309 16.71 -5.74 -39.45
CA SER A 309 15.83 -4.96 -40.33
C SER A 309 15.36 -3.61 -39.74
N GLY A 310 15.83 -3.23 -38.56
CA GLY A 310 15.41 -2.02 -37.86
C GLY A 310 14.01 -2.09 -37.22
N ARG A 311 13.24 -3.17 -37.39
CA ARG A 311 11.97 -3.37 -36.69
C ARG A 311 12.23 -3.64 -35.20
N SER A 312 11.52 -2.94 -34.30
CA SER A 312 11.48 -3.32 -32.89
C SER A 312 10.76 -4.65 -32.75
N PHE A 313 11.34 -5.59 -32.01
CA PHE A 313 10.77 -6.93 -31.87
C PHE A 313 10.56 -7.35 -30.40
N ALA A 314 11.29 -6.73 -29.48
CA ALA A 314 10.97 -6.70 -28.07
C ALA A 314 11.06 -5.24 -27.58
N ASN A 315 9.94 -4.70 -27.05
CA ASN A 315 9.97 -3.44 -26.32
C ASN A 315 9.85 -3.73 -24.83
N HIS A 316 10.58 -2.97 -24.03
CA HIS A 316 10.32 -2.83 -22.61
C HIS A 316 9.52 -1.54 -22.36
N VAL A 317 8.19 -1.65 -22.21
CA VAL A 317 7.27 -0.53 -21.85
C VAL A 317 6.09 -1.09 -21.04
N GLY A 318 5.58 -0.36 -20.04
CA GLY A 318 4.61 -0.91 -19.08
C GLY A 318 4.02 -0.02 -17.97
N LYS A 319 3.92 1.33 -18.08
CA LYS A 319 3.36 2.18 -16.99
C LYS A 319 2.38 3.28 -17.36
N LYS A 320 1.37 3.37 -16.50
CA LYS A 320 1.13 4.54 -15.63
C LYS A 320 1.07 4.02 -14.18
N LEU A 321 1.80 4.55 -13.19
CA LEU A 321 2.54 5.82 -13.11
C LEU A 321 4.02 5.75 -13.60
N SER A 322 4.24 6.18 -14.86
CA SER A 322 5.48 6.55 -15.58
C SER A 322 6.87 6.01 -15.15
N GLY A 323 7.56 5.33 -16.07
CA GLY A 323 8.98 4.96 -16.01
C GLY A 323 9.24 3.45 -15.94
N ASP A 324 9.45 2.82 -17.08
CA ASP A 324 9.43 1.36 -17.27
C ASP A 324 10.82 0.80 -17.52
N GLY A 325 11.32 0.05 -16.57
CA GLY A 325 12.68 -0.45 -16.63
C GLY A 325 12.90 -1.53 -15.59
N SER A 326 14.00 -2.25 -15.74
CA SER A 326 14.53 -3.02 -14.62
C SER A 326 14.79 -2.03 -13.48
N ILE A 327 14.20 -2.28 -12.32
CA ILE A 327 14.36 -1.42 -11.15
C ILE A 327 15.58 -1.93 -10.41
N PHE A 328 16.57 -1.07 -10.23
CA PHE A 328 17.75 -1.36 -9.43
C PHE A 328 17.64 -0.67 -8.08
N ALA A 329 17.99 -1.37 -7.00
CA ALA A 329 18.37 -0.73 -5.75
C ALA A 329 19.82 -0.26 -5.84
N ILE A 330 20.12 0.90 -5.27
CA ILE A 330 21.45 1.45 -5.07
C ILE A 330 21.53 1.83 -3.59
N HIS A 331 22.20 1.00 -2.79
CA HIS A 331 22.53 1.33 -1.40
C HIS A 331 23.81 2.17 -1.37
N ASP A 332 23.65 3.47 -1.18
CA ASP A 332 24.77 4.40 -1.21
C ASP A 332 25.13 4.94 0.17
N LYS A 333 26.40 4.75 0.56
CA LYS A 333 27.08 5.60 1.54
C LYS A 333 28.00 6.56 0.76
N ALA A 334 27.40 7.67 0.30
CA ALA A 334 28.01 8.86 -0.29
C ALA A 334 28.50 8.84 -1.77
N ALA A 335 27.58 8.88 -2.75
CA ALA A 335 27.84 9.59 -4.01
C ALA A 335 27.75 11.11 -3.82
N THR A 336 28.91 11.78 -3.85
CA THR A 336 29.01 13.25 -3.94
C THR A 336 29.19 13.68 -5.39
N GLY A 337 28.13 14.23 -6.01
CA GLY A 337 28.14 14.71 -7.39
C GLY A 337 27.03 15.73 -7.67
N PRO A 338 27.30 16.83 -8.40
CA PRO A 338 26.30 17.89 -8.63
C PRO A 338 25.31 17.51 -9.74
N CYS A 339 24.02 17.76 -9.51
CA CYS A 339 22.97 17.59 -10.52
C CYS A 339 23.17 18.53 -11.72
N VAL A 340 23.44 17.98 -12.90
CA VAL A 340 23.56 18.74 -14.15
C VAL A 340 22.18 19.05 -14.73
N HIS A 341 21.82 20.33 -14.82
CA HIS A 341 20.64 20.78 -15.56
C HIS A 341 20.93 20.82 -17.07
N ALA A 342 20.31 19.92 -17.84
CA ALA A 342 20.26 20.05 -19.30
C ALA A 342 19.27 21.16 -19.73
N VAL A 343 19.66 21.96 -20.72
CA VAL A 343 18.87 23.06 -21.29
C VAL A 343 18.31 22.62 -22.64
N SER A 344 16.99 22.76 -22.85
CA SER A 344 16.38 22.63 -24.18
C SER A 344 16.21 24.00 -24.82
N ALA A 345 16.51 24.11 -26.11
CA ALA A 345 16.12 25.23 -26.95
C ALA A 345 14.58 25.30 -27.12
N ALA A 346 14.10 26.45 -27.59
CA ALA A 346 12.73 26.90 -27.36
C ALA A 346 11.69 26.43 -28.40
N GLN A 347 10.47 26.19 -27.92
CA GLN A 347 9.26 26.96 -28.26
C GLN A 347 8.24 26.82 -27.10
N GLY A 348 7.59 27.92 -26.68
CA GLY A 348 6.95 28.05 -25.36
C GLY A 348 5.59 27.33 -25.19
N PRO A 349 5.11 27.14 -23.94
CA PRO A 349 4.38 28.24 -23.30
C PRO A 349 4.51 28.40 -21.75
N ARG A 350 4.09 29.58 -21.27
CA ARG A 350 3.69 30.00 -19.89
C ARG A 350 4.54 29.54 -18.67
N GLN A 351 5.13 30.53 -18.00
CA GLN A 351 6.02 30.40 -16.84
C GLN A 351 5.35 29.88 -15.56
N ARG A 352 6.06 28.99 -14.84
CA ARG A 352 6.01 28.84 -13.37
C ARG A 352 7.44 28.78 -12.81
N ARG A 353 7.70 29.48 -11.70
CA ARG A 353 9.04 29.75 -11.15
C ARG A 353 9.70 28.49 -10.55
N ARG A 354 11.00 28.27 -10.84
CA ARG A 354 11.84 27.30 -10.09
C ARG A 354 12.30 27.91 -8.75
N ARG A 355 12.40 27.09 -7.69
CA ARG A 355 13.10 27.45 -6.44
C ARG A 355 14.62 27.53 -6.71
N PHE A 356 15.27 28.55 -6.17
CA PHE A 356 16.73 28.68 -6.17
C PHE A 356 17.36 28.03 -4.92
N PRO A 357 18.62 27.57 -4.97
CA PRO A 357 19.36 27.16 -3.77
C PRO A 357 19.66 28.39 -2.89
N GLU A 358 19.11 28.42 -1.68
CA GLU A 358 19.15 29.56 -0.77
C GLU A 358 20.58 30.00 -0.38
N ARG A 359 21.51 29.03 -0.28
CA ARG A 359 22.91 29.25 0.05
C ARG A 359 23.65 30.12 -0.99
N GLU A 360 23.44 29.87 -2.28
CA GLU A 360 24.06 30.66 -3.36
C GLU A 360 23.49 32.08 -3.38
N LEU A 361 22.21 32.24 -3.04
CA LEU A 361 21.55 33.54 -2.94
C LEU A 361 22.11 34.38 -1.78
N LEU A 362 22.32 33.77 -0.61
CA LEU A 362 22.95 34.42 0.57
C LEU A 362 24.40 34.82 0.31
N GLU A 363 25.17 33.99 -0.42
CA GLU A 363 26.57 34.27 -0.76
C GLU A 363 26.68 35.40 -1.80
N ARG A 364 25.78 35.42 -2.80
CA ARG A 364 25.60 36.57 -3.70
C ARG A 364 25.20 37.84 -2.96
N LEU A 365 24.25 37.74 -2.02
CA LEU A 365 23.80 38.87 -1.20
C LEU A 365 24.97 39.47 -0.43
N ARG A 366 25.72 38.68 0.35
CA ARG A 366 26.92 39.17 1.05
C ARG A 366 27.91 39.88 0.12
N ARG A 367 28.14 39.34 -1.09
CA ARG A 367 29.02 39.97 -2.08
C ARG A 367 28.48 41.31 -2.59
N TYR A 368 27.16 41.44 -2.80
CA TYR A 368 26.54 42.72 -3.16
C TYR A 368 26.53 43.71 -1.98
N GLU A 369 26.27 43.25 -0.75
CA GLU A 369 26.36 44.07 0.45
C GLU A 369 27.79 44.63 0.64
N SER A 370 28.84 43.84 0.43
CA SER A 370 30.24 44.31 0.40
C SER A 370 30.47 45.39 -0.66
N LEU A 371 30.05 45.14 -1.91
CA LEU A 371 30.22 46.11 -3.01
C LEU A 371 29.45 47.42 -2.76
N LEU A 372 28.27 47.36 -2.13
CA LEU A 372 27.49 48.54 -1.79
C LEU A 372 28.15 49.35 -0.66
N ARG A 373 28.80 48.68 0.32
CA ARG A 373 29.66 49.36 1.33
C ARG A 373 30.85 50.05 0.67
N GLU A 374 31.58 49.35 -0.21
CA GLU A 374 32.73 49.92 -0.93
C GLU A 374 32.37 51.17 -1.76
N ASN A 375 31.13 51.24 -2.27
CA ASN A 375 30.64 52.36 -3.07
C ASN A 375 29.82 53.40 -2.27
N ASN A 376 29.82 53.34 -0.93
CA ASN A 376 29.07 54.25 -0.04
C ASN A 376 27.55 54.34 -0.33
N ILE A 377 26.94 53.28 -0.87
CA ILE A 377 25.50 53.23 -1.16
C ILE A 377 24.77 52.65 0.05
N LYS A 378 23.79 53.38 0.60
CA LYS A 378 23.00 52.91 1.75
C LYS A 378 22.12 51.71 1.39
N PHE A 379 22.17 50.67 2.21
CA PHE A 379 21.26 49.51 2.19
C PHE A 379 21.10 48.94 3.61
N GLU A 380 20.06 48.13 3.83
CA GLU A 380 19.86 47.37 5.07
C GLU A 380 20.44 45.95 4.92
N PRO A 381 21.44 45.53 5.72
CA PRO A 381 22.05 44.20 5.63
C PRO A 381 21.14 43.12 6.20
N LEU A 382 21.12 41.93 5.59
CA LEU A 382 20.24 40.83 6.01
C LEU A 382 20.62 40.21 7.38
N HIS A 383 21.87 40.40 7.82
CA HIS A 383 22.36 40.02 9.14
C HIS A 383 23.21 41.14 9.73
N ALA A 384 22.85 41.63 10.92
CA ALA A 384 23.66 42.58 11.66
C ALA A 384 24.90 41.88 12.24
N SER A 385 26.10 42.32 11.85
CA SER A 385 27.35 41.86 12.45
C SER A 385 27.48 42.41 13.87
N ALA A 386 27.63 41.53 14.87
CA ALA A 386 27.74 41.87 16.28
C ALA A 386 29.12 42.46 16.68
N ALA A 387 29.72 43.25 15.80
CA ALA A 387 31.04 43.85 15.95
C ALA A 387 31.02 45.29 15.41
N GLU A 388 30.41 46.19 16.21
CA GLU A 388 30.73 47.63 16.30
C GLU A 388 29.78 48.28 17.32
N LYS A 389 30.15 48.18 18.60
CA LYS A 389 29.54 48.91 19.71
C LYS A 389 30.61 49.35 20.70
N THR A 390 31.46 50.28 20.29
CA THR A 390 32.31 50.99 21.25
C THR A 390 32.68 52.41 20.80
N HIS A 391 32.28 53.35 21.67
CA HIS A 391 32.74 54.74 21.83
C HIS A 391 31.93 55.89 21.20
N GLN A 392 31.16 56.53 22.11
CA GLN A 392 31.17 57.97 22.45
C GLN A 392 30.85 58.98 21.32
N SER A 393 29.72 59.69 21.30
CA SER A 393 29.11 60.63 22.28
C SER A 393 29.72 62.03 22.27
N GLU A 394 28.86 63.04 22.08
CA GLU A 394 29.09 64.50 22.26
C GLU A 394 30.06 65.15 21.24
N ASP A 395 29.91 66.41 20.80
CA ASP A 395 28.74 67.29 20.61
C ASP A 395 29.18 68.44 19.65
N GLY A 396 28.29 69.23 19.03
CA GLY A 396 28.76 70.35 18.19
C GLY A 396 27.83 71.04 17.18
N GLU A 397 26.59 71.36 17.58
CA GLU A 397 25.93 72.69 17.46
C GLU A 397 25.96 73.60 16.19
N VAL A 398 24.92 74.46 16.08
CA VAL A 398 24.74 75.66 15.20
C VAL A 398 24.45 75.37 13.70
N SER A 399 23.23 75.47 13.13
CA SER A 399 22.15 76.49 13.16
C SER A 399 22.31 77.65 12.16
N THR A 400 21.18 78.02 11.51
CA THR A 400 20.90 79.18 10.62
C THR A 400 21.26 79.01 9.12
N THR A 401 20.50 79.51 8.10
CA THR A 401 19.09 80.00 7.99
C THR A 401 18.61 80.16 6.51
N ILE A 402 17.30 79.96 6.24
CA ILE A 402 16.33 80.83 5.47
C ILE A 402 16.78 81.39 4.07
N LYS A 403 16.12 81.14 2.90
CA LYS A 403 14.79 81.59 2.36
C LYS A 403 14.61 80.98 0.92
N ASP A 404 13.50 80.99 0.17
CA ASP A 404 12.28 81.80 0.18
C ASP A 404 11.06 81.13 -0.55
N THR A 405 9.84 81.54 -0.16
CA THR A 405 8.52 81.56 -0.87
C THR A 405 7.96 80.44 -1.81
N HIS A 406 7.03 79.66 -1.24
CA HIS A 406 5.61 79.32 -1.61
C HIS A 406 4.87 80.05 -2.78
N PRO A 407 3.63 79.66 -3.25
CA PRO A 407 2.59 78.84 -2.56
C PRO A 407 1.68 77.82 -3.32
N ALA A 408 1.15 76.87 -2.53
CA ALA A 408 -0.23 76.32 -2.49
C ALA A 408 -0.89 75.52 -3.64
N ARG A 409 -1.29 74.27 -3.32
CA ARG A 409 -2.69 73.98 -2.87
C ARG A 409 -2.83 72.62 -2.13
N SER A 410 -3.65 72.64 -1.07
CA SER A 410 -4.36 71.55 -0.34
C SER A 410 -3.83 70.10 -0.32
N ALA A 411 -3.95 69.30 0.74
CA ALA A 411 -4.18 69.45 2.18
C ALA A 411 -4.39 68.01 2.71
N ALA A 412 -3.65 67.66 3.76
CA ALA A 412 -3.77 66.44 4.58
C ALA A 412 -5.18 66.34 5.26
N PRO A 413 -5.57 65.28 6.02
CA PRO A 413 -4.79 64.61 7.10
C PRO A 413 -5.06 63.07 7.25
N VAL A 414 -4.54 62.23 8.15
CA VAL A 414 -3.37 62.13 9.07
C VAL A 414 -3.37 60.69 9.62
N ARG A 415 -2.20 60.06 9.63
CA ARG A 415 -1.65 59.07 10.60
C ARG A 415 -2.55 58.53 11.73
N GLN A 416 -2.57 57.20 11.89
CA GLN A 416 -2.30 56.57 13.20
C GLN A 416 -1.66 55.18 13.03
N GLN A 417 -0.57 54.97 13.77
CA GLN A 417 0.11 53.69 14.03
C GLN A 417 -0.33 53.25 15.44
N PRO A 418 -0.33 51.95 15.80
CA PRO A 418 0.89 51.42 16.41
C PRO A 418 1.18 49.91 16.26
N THR A 419 2.48 49.60 16.10
CA THR A 419 3.25 48.46 16.66
C THR A 419 2.66 47.03 16.69
N GLU A 420 3.35 46.09 16.00
CA GLU A 420 3.36 44.66 16.36
C GLU A 420 4.81 44.17 16.61
N LYS A 421 4.95 43.19 17.50
CA LYS A 421 6.24 42.57 17.88
C LYS A 421 6.64 41.48 16.89
N ALA A 422 7.94 41.30 16.70
CA ALA A 422 8.50 40.27 15.83
C ALA A 422 8.19 38.84 16.32
N ALA A 423 7.83 37.95 15.38
CA ALA A 423 7.77 36.50 15.58
C ALA A 423 8.79 35.81 14.67
N ALA A 424 9.48 34.79 15.20
CA ALA A 424 10.55 34.09 14.49
C ALA A 424 10.03 33.24 13.31
N ARG A 425 10.85 33.09 12.26
CA ARG A 425 10.55 32.19 11.14
C ARG A 425 10.87 30.74 11.53
N VAL A 426 9.85 29.89 11.48
CA VAL A 426 9.97 28.43 11.59
C VAL A 426 10.09 27.85 10.18
N GLU A 427 11.12 27.02 9.94
CA GLU A 427 11.22 26.25 8.70
C GLU A 427 10.09 25.21 8.63
N THR A 428 9.42 25.10 7.48
CA THR A 428 8.30 24.17 7.30
C THR A 428 8.80 22.91 6.59
N SER A 429 8.80 21.78 7.32
CA SER A 429 9.00 20.47 6.72
C SER A 429 7.87 20.14 5.74
N HIS A 430 8.22 19.51 4.61
CA HIS A 430 7.26 19.18 3.54
C HIS A 430 6.71 17.74 3.64
N GLU A 431 7.10 17.00 4.70
CA GLU A 431 6.72 15.60 4.91
C GLU A 431 5.41 15.46 5.69
N ALA A 432 4.55 14.53 5.26
CA ALA A 432 3.26 14.26 5.90
C ALA A 432 3.45 13.61 7.28
N LYS A 433 2.83 14.23 8.30
CA LYS A 433 2.85 13.77 9.68
C LYS A 433 2.25 12.38 9.77
N ASP A 434 2.96 11.46 10.43
CA ASP A 434 2.41 10.15 10.75
C ASP A 434 1.60 10.24 12.05
N PHE A 435 0.32 9.86 11.97
CA PHE A 435 -0.60 9.83 13.10
C PHE A 435 -0.11 8.91 14.22
N TRP A 436 0.38 7.72 13.89
CA TRP A 436 0.82 6.71 14.86
C TRP A 436 2.10 7.14 15.58
N HIS A 437 3.04 7.72 14.83
CA HIS A 437 4.28 8.26 15.38
C HIS A 437 4.02 9.41 16.35
N LEU A 438 3.13 10.35 16.00
CA LEU A 438 2.79 11.46 16.91
C LEU A 438 1.98 10.98 18.13
N ALA A 439 1.09 10.00 17.95
CA ALA A 439 0.43 9.34 19.07
C ALA A 439 1.41 8.53 19.96
N ASN A 440 2.67 8.29 19.56
CA ASN A 440 3.74 7.76 20.41
C ASN A 440 4.51 8.89 21.12
N GLN A 441 5.02 9.86 20.36
CA GLN A 441 5.97 10.87 20.88
C GLN A 441 5.38 11.79 21.96
N MET A 442 4.06 12.00 21.96
CA MET A 442 3.35 12.97 22.81
C MET A 442 3.19 12.50 24.27
N SER A 443 4.14 11.71 24.77
CA SER A 443 4.05 10.99 26.05
C SER A 443 5.40 10.58 26.66
N VAL A 444 6.54 11.05 26.13
CA VAL A 444 7.83 10.90 26.83
C VAL A 444 7.89 11.90 27.98
N GLY A 445 8.18 11.42 29.19
CA GLY A 445 8.28 12.24 30.41
C GLY A 445 9.59 13.03 30.51
N PRO A 446 9.72 13.95 31.50
CA PRO A 446 10.88 14.86 31.58
C PRO A 446 12.21 14.22 31.98
N GLU A 447 12.22 12.99 32.51
CA GLU A 447 13.37 12.44 33.25
C GLU A 447 14.34 11.61 32.39
N ASP A 448 13.93 11.15 31.21
CA ASP A 448 14.73 10.26 30.34
C ASP A 448 15.52 11.04 29.27
N SER A 449 16.07 12.20 29.68
CA SER A 449 16.83 13.12 28.82
C SER A 449 17.97 13.79 29.59
N GLY A 450 18.64 13.02 30.44
CA GLY A 450 19.85 13.41 31.16
C GLY A 450 21.07 12.60 30.70
N ASP A 451 22.18 13.30 30.48
CA ASP A 451 23.54 12.80 30.18
C ASP A 451 23.71 11.77 29.04
N ASN A 452 24.30 12.25 27.94
CA ASN A 452 25.17 11.42 27.10
C ASN A 452 26.51 12.14 26.93
N ASP A 453 27.37 11.94 27.93
CA ASP A 453 28.75 12.41 27.94
C ASP A 453 29.61 11.51 27.03
N GLN A 454 30.45 12.12 26.22
CA GLN A 454 31.18 11.46 25.12
C GLN A 454 32.19 10.41 25.62
N ARG A 455 31.91 9.10 25.48
CA ARG A 455 32.94 8.03 25.62
C ARG A 455 32.75 6.88 24.63
N ASP A 456 33.83 6.59 23.90
CA ASP A 456 33.97 5.44 23.00
C ASP A 456 34.26 4.14 23.79
N ILE A 457 33.49 3.06 23.57
CA ILE A 457 33.91 1.65 23.78
C ILE A 457 33.26 0.76 22.70
N ASP A 458 34.01 -0.26 22.27
CA ASP A 458 33.69 -1.21 21.20
C ASP A 458 32.56 -2.22 21.46
N SER A 459 32.11 -2.83 20.35
CA SER A 459 31.62 -4.22 20.21
C SER A 459 30.25 -4.63 20.78
N ASN A 460 29.28 -4.70 19.86
CA ASN A 460 28.55 -5.95 19.53
C ASN A 460 27.73 -6.66 20.63
N ASP A 461 26.71 -5.99 21.16
CA ASP A 461 25.35 -6.57 21.23
C ASP A 461 24.30 -5.44 21.33
N SER A 462 23.20 -5.51 20.58
CA SER A 462 22.11 -4.50 20.62
C SER A 462 20.85 -5.02 19.94
N SER A 463 19.93 -5.54 20.76
CA SER A 463 18.52 -5.67 20.37
C SER A 463 17.87 -4.28 20.24
N PRO A 464 16.83 -4.09 19.39
CA PRO A 464 16.15 -2.79 19.29
C PRO A 464 15.41 -2.41 20.58
N PRO A 465 15.18 -1.11 20.86
CA PRO A 465 14.40 -0.66 22.01
C PRO A 465 12.97 -1.24 22.01
N GLN A 466 12.48 -1.60 23.19
CA GLN A 466 11.29 -2.46 23.35
C GLN A 466 9.93 -1.72 23.23
N ASP A 467 9.92 -0.39 23.11
CA ASP A 467 8.70 0.45 23.11
C ASP A 467 8.25 0.95 21.72
N ASP A 468 9.03 0.73 20.65
CA ASP A 468 8.80 1.34 19.33
C ASP A 468 7.80 0.55 18.44
N VAL A 469 6.52 0.51 18.83
CA VAL A 469 5.51 -0.25 18.06
C VAL A 469 4.10 0.37 17.97
N PRO A 470 3.72 0.85 16.77
CA PRO A 470 2.33 0.74 16.31
C PRO A 470 2.19 0.17 14.90
N GLU A 471 2.88 0.73 13.90
CA GLU A 471 2.58 0.49 12.48
C GLU A 471 2.91 -0.96 12.05
N THR A 472 4.00 -1.53 12.55
CA THR A 472 4.45 -2.89 12.21
C THR A 472 3.60 -3.97 12.87
N ILE A 473 3.12 -3.76 14.10
CA ILE A 473 2.14 -4.65 14.74
C ILE A 473 0.79 -4.55 14.03
N VAL A 474 0.29 -3.34 13.74
CA VAL A 474 -1.00 -3.17 13.04
C VAL A 474 -0.97 -3.83 11.65
N LYS A 475 0.13 -3.67 10.89
CA LYS A 475 0.32 -4.36 9.59
C LYS A 475 0.31 -5.90 9.76
N LYS A 476 1.13 -6.44 10.66
CA LYS A 476 1.17 -7.89 10.95
C LYS A 476 -0.18 -8.43 11.44
N ALA A 477 -0.91 -7.65 12.22
CA ALA A 477 -2.22 -8.00 12.73
C ALA A 477 -3.26 -8.05 11.60
N TRP A 478 -3.22 -7.11 10.64
CA TRP A 478 -4.03 -7.20 9.42
C TRP A 478 -3.65 -8.41 8.56
N ASP A 479 -2.34 -8.66 8.35
CA ASP A 479 -1.85 -9.87 7.64
C ASP A 479 -2.38 -11.17 8.27
N GLN A 480 -2.54 -11.19 9.60
CA GLN A 480 -3.02 -12.34 10.36
C GLN A 480 -4.56 -12.44 10.45
N VAL A 481 -5.28 -11.32 10.46
CA VAL A 481 -6.76 -11.31 10.47
C VAL A 481 -7.34 -11.70 9.11
N TYR A 482 -6.67 -11.40 7.99
CA TYR A 482 -7.17 -11.61 6.63
C TYR A 482 -6.34 -12.61 5.81
N GLN A 483 -5.94 -13.74 6.40
CA GLN A 483 -5.10 -14.77 5.76
C GLN A 483 -5.70 -15.49 4.52
N THR A 484 -6.84 -15.06 3.96
CA THR A 484 -7.53 -15.76 2.85
C THR A 484 -8.13 -14.85 1.76
N ASN A 485 -7.84 -15.19 0.50
CA ASN A 485 -8.64 -14.90 -0.71
C ASN A 485 -8.87 -13.45 -1.20
N ASP A 486 -8.03 -12.48 -0.83
CA ASP A 486 -8.05 -11.11 -1.40
C ASP A 486 -8.03 -11.04 -2.95
N LEU A 487 -7.44 -12.04 -3.62
CA LEU A 487 -7.35 -12.11 -5.10
C LEU A 487 -8.71 -12.15 -5.81
N ASN A 488 -9.79 -12.57 -5.13
CA ASN A 488 -11.11 -12.74 -5.75
C ASN A 488 -11.99 -11.49 -5.76
N LEU A 489 -11.60 -10.37 -5.12
CA LEU A 489 -12.52 -9.23 -4.94
C LEU A 489 -12.99 -8.54 -6.23
N LEU A 490 -12.17 -8.57 -7.29
CA LEU A 490 -12.51 -8.05 -8.62
C LEU A 490 -12.05 -8.96 -9.78
N PHE A 491 -11.04 -9.81 -9.54
CA PHE A 491 -10.41 -10.65 -10.56
C PHE A 491 -10.69 -12.13 -10.32
N ALA A 492 -11.89 -12.46 -9.83
CA ALA A 492 -12.37 -13.83 -9.78
C ALA A 492 -12.17 -14.51 -11.15
N SER A 493 -11.76 -15.78 -11.15
CA SER A 493 -11.63 -16.57 -12.37
C SER A 493 -12.91 -16.46 -13.20
N CYS A 494 -12.80 -16.16 -14.50
CA CYS A 494 -13.93 -16.22 -15.42
C CYS A 494 -14.41 -17.68 -15.55
N LYS A 495 -15.24 -18.13 -14.60
CA LYS A 495 -16.07 -19.33 -14.78
C LYS A 495 -16.99 -19.04 -15.96
N ALA A 496 -17.17 -20.04 -16.82
CA ALA A 496 -18.01 -19.91 -18.01
C ALA A 496 -19.45 -19.54 -17.63
N ASP A 497 -20.07 -18.72 -18.48
CA ASP A 497 -21.47 -18.27 -18.51
C ASP A 497 -22.32 -18.63 -17.27
N VAL A 498 -22.14 -17.89 -16.18
CA VAL A 498 -22.94 -18.07 -14.96
C VAL A 498 -24.31 -17.45 -15.18
N ASP A 499 -25.36 -18.29 -15.14
CA ASP A 499 -26.74 -17.83 -15.20
C ASP A 499 -27.12 -17.07 -13.91
N LEU A 500 -27.01 -15.74 -13.98
CA LEU A 500 -27.38 -14.82 -12.90
C LEU A 500 -28.86 -14.93 -12.51
N SER A 501 -29.76 -15.37 -13.40
CA SER A 501 -31.18 -15.49 -13.09
C SER A 501 -31.43 -16.52 -11.99
N SER A 502 -30.62 -17.59 -11.95
CA SER A 502 -30.63 -18.62 -10.90
C SER A 502 -30.10 -18.13 -9.53
N LEU A 503 -29.37 -17.02 -9.49
CA LEU A 503 -28.80 -16.44 -8.27
C LEU A 503 -29.69 -15.36 -7.63
N HIS A 504 -30.74 -14.90 -8.33
CA HIS A 504 -31.71 -14.01 -7.72
C HIS A 504 -32.57 -14.77 -6.69
N PRO A 505 -32.89 -14.17 -5.54
CA PRO A 505 -33.80 -14.77 -4.59
C PRO A 505 -35.26 -14.71 -5.10
N GLU A 506 -36.15 -15.46 -4.47
CA GLU A 506 -37.58 -15.45 -4.78
C GLU A 506 -38.16 -14.02 -4.78
N GLN A 507 -39.16 -13.75 -5.61
CA GLN A 507 -39.77 -12.42 -5.76
C GLN A 507 -40.18 -11.78 -4.42
N VAL A 508 -40.76 -12.56 -3.50
CA VAL A 508 -41.13 -12.08 -2.15
C VAL A 508 -39.89 -11.68 -1.33
N GLN A 509 -38.79 -12.39 -1.49
CA GLN A 509 -37.51 -12.07 -0.84
C GLN A 509 -36.84 -10.85 -1.47
N ILE A 510 -36.94 -10.65 -2.79
CA ILE A 510 -36.49 -9.41 -3.45
C ILE A 510 -37.16 -8.18 -2.81
N PHE A 511 -38.48 -8.21 -2.61
CA PHE A 511 -39.20 -7.11 -1.96
C PHE A 511 -38.83 -6.93 -0.48
N LYS A 512 -38.62 -8.03 0.27
CA LYS A 512 -38.09 -7.95 1.65
C LYS A 512 -36.72 -7.29 1.70
N LEU A 513 -35.80 -7.66 0.81
CA LEU A 513 -34.45 -7.11 0.74
C LEU A 513 -34.48 -5.63 0.33
N TRP A 514 -35.32 -5.26 -0.64
CA TRP A 514 -35.53 -3.85 -0.99
C TRP A 514 -36.05 -3.02 0.19
N GLN A 515 -37.01 -3.53 0.96
CA GLN A 515 -37.49 -2.86 2.16
C GLN A 515 -36.40 -2.72 3.23
N VAL A 516 -35.60 -3.77 3.47
CA VAL A 516 -34.44 -3.72 4.38
C VAL A 516 -33.41 -2.68 3.92
N TYR A 517 -33.14 -2.58 2.62
CA TYR A 517 -32.29 -1.52 2.07
C TYR A 517 -32.85 -0.12 2.35
N LEU A 518 -34.15 0.10 2.13
CA LEU A 518 -34.81 1.38 2.40
C LEU A 518 -34.81 1.76 3.88
N ASP A 519 -34.95 0.78 4.77
CA ASP A 519 -35.02 1.02 6.22
C ASP A 519 -33.64 1.14 6.89
N ASN A 520 -32.64 0.38 6.43
CA ASN A 520 -31.36 0.21 7.14
C ASN A 520 -30.15 0.88 6.46
N VAL A 521 -30.21 1.08 5.13
CA VAL A 521 -29.04 1.46 4.32
C VAL A 521 -29.23 2.79 3.60
N ASN A 522 -30.35 2.96 2.89
CA ASN A 522 -30.65 4.19 2.15
C ASN A 522 -30.62 5.47 3.02
N PRO A 523 -31.12 5.48 4.27
CA PRO A 523 -31.10 6.69 5.11
C PRO A 523 -29.68 7.17 5.45
N LEU A 524 -28.69 6.28 5.41
CA LEU A 524 -27.30 6.59 5.79
C LEU A 524 -26.36 6.85 4.61
N LEU A 525 -26.64 6.24 3.45
CA LEU A 525 -25.83 6.39 2.25
C LEU A 525 -26.42 7.38 1.25
N LYS A 526 -27.75 7.34 1.06
CA LYS A 526 -28.55 8.16 0.15
C LYS A 526 -28.06 8.24 -1.31
N ILE A 527 -27.36 7.20 -1.77
CA ILE A 527 -26.78 7.09 -3.12
C ILE A 527 -27.76 6.57 -4.20
N THR A 528 -28.98 6.20 -3.82
CA THR A 528 -30.06 5.85 -4.75
C THR A 528 -31.22 6.84 -4.59
N HIS A 529 -32.06 6.91 -5.62
CA HIS A 529 -33.24 7.77 -5.64
C HIS A 529 -34.50 6.89 -5.62
N THR A 530 -35.16 6.82 -4.46
CA THR A 530 -36.23 5.84 -4.20
C THR A 530 -37.36 5.89 -5.24
N PRO A 531 -37.94 7.07 -5.58
CA PRO A 531 -39.06 7.17 -6.51
C PRO A 531 -38.76 6.61 -7.91
N THR A 532 -37.52 6.74 -8.39
CA THR A 532 -37.12 6.22 -9.71
C THR A 532 -36.65 4.77 -9.71
N LEU A 533 -36.16 4.27 -8.57
CA LEU A 533 -35.59 2.93 -8.49
C LEU A 533 -36.66 1.88 -8.12
N GLN A 534 -37.61 2.23 -7.26
CA GLN A 534 -38.65 1.30 -6.81
C GLN A 534 -39.50 0.71 -7.96
N PRO A 535 -40.01 1.49 -8.94
CA PRO A 535 -40.76 0.93 -10.08
C PRO A 535 -39.92 -0.06 -10.91
N ARG A 536 -38.62 0.20 -11.05
CA ARG A 536 -37.68 -0.66 -11.80
C ARG A 536 -37.35 -1.95 -11.06
N ILE A 537 -37.35 -1.93 -9.73
CA ILE A 537 -37.20 -3.14 -8.92
C ILE A 537 -38.48 -3.99 -8.98
N ILE A 538 -39.67 -3.36 -8.99
CA ILE A 538 -40.95 -4.07 -9.18
C ILE A 538 -40.99 -4.77 -10.55
N ASP A 539 -40.64 -4.06 -11.62
CA ASP A 539 -40.55 -4.58 -12.99
C ASP A 539 -39.53 -5.75 -13.09
N ALA A 540 -38.30 -5.53 -12.62
CA ALA A 540 -37.24 -6.54 -12.62
C ALA A 540 -37.58 -7.78 -11.78
N ALA A 541 -38.28 -7.61 -10.65
CA ALA A 541 -38.75 -8.73 -9.83
C ALA A 541 -39.90 -9.51 -10.50
N GLY A 542 -40.57 -8.96 -11.51
CA GLY A 542 -41.55 -9.66 -12.34
C GLY A 542 -40.94 -10.63 -13.34
N ASN A 543 -39.74 -10.34 -13.87
CA ASN A 543 -39.01 -11.24 -14.77
C ASN A 543 -37.48 -11.07 -14.65
N VAL A 544 -36.89 -11.85 -13.73
CA VAL A 544 -35.45 -11.78 -13.42
C VAL A 544 -34.53 -12.19 -14.57
N ALA A 545 -35.03 -12.97 -15.55
CA ALA A 545 -34.25 -13.39 -16.71
C ALA A 545 -33.99 -12.24 -17.72
N THR A 546 -34.72 -11.12 -17.61
CA THR A 546 -34.69 -10.01 -18.58
C THR A 546 -34.09 -8.70 -18.03
N ILE A 547 -33.42 -8.75 -16.87
CA ILE A 547 -32.87 -7.55 -16.21
C ILE A 547 -31.68 -6.98 -17.01
N ARG A 548 -31.65 -5.65 -17.16
CA ARG A 548 -30.49 -4.95 -17.75
C ARG A 548 -29.25 -5.09 -16.87
N PRO A 549 -28.04 -5.39 -17.40
CA PRO A 549 -26.86 -5.69 -16.59
C PRO A 549 -26.48 -4.65 -15.52
N THR A 550 -26.71 -3.35 -15.76
CA THR A 550 -26.42 -2.30 -14.76
C THR A 550 -27.41 -2.29 -13.59
N LEU A 551 -28.68 -2.65 -13.85
CA LEU A 551 -29.71 -2.79 -12.81
C LEU A 551 -29.55 -4.11 -12.06
N GLU A 552 -29.17 -5.19 -12.76
CA GLU A 552 -28.86 -6.50 -12.18
C GLU A 552 -27.71 -6.40 -11.16
N ALA A 553 -26.61 -5.73 -11.53
CA ALA A 553 -25.50 -5.45 -10.60
C ALA A 553 -25.95 -4.58 -9.41
N LEU A 554 -26.80 -3.58 -9.65
CA LEU A 554 -27.34 -2.74 -8.57
C LEU A 554 -28.23 -3.56 -7.62
N MET A 555 -29.09 -4.45 -8.14
CA MET A 555 -29.94 -5.33 -7.34
C MET A 555 -29.12 -6.30 -6.48
N PHE A 556 -28.14 -7.01 -7.05
CA PHE A 556 -27.24 -7.85 -6.24
C PHE A 556 -26.49 -7.06 -5.17
N SER A 557 -25.95 -5.89 -5.50
CA SER A 557 -25.26 -5.06 -4.51
C SER A 557 -26.18 -4.55 -3.38
N ILE A 558 -27.46 -4.27 -3.70
CA ILE A 558 -28.52 -3.97 -2.74
C ILE A 558 -28.79 -5.16 -1.83
N TYR A 559 -28.86 -6.39 -2.37
CA TYR A 559 -29.01 -7.60 -1.55
C TYR A 559 -27.83 -7.74 -0.56
N CYS A 560 -26.59 -7.61 -1.05
CA CYS A 560 -25.39 -7.71 -0.21
C CYS A 560 -25.40 -6.76 0.99
N VAL A 561 -25.67 -5.47 0.78
CA VAL A 561 -25.72 -4.49 1.89
C VAL A 561 -26.95 -4.64 2.77
N SER A 562 -28.04 -5.21 2.24
CA SER A 562 -29.23 -5.55 3.04
C SER A 562 -28.90 -6.66 4.04
N ILE A 563 -28.29 -7.77 3.59
CA ILE A 563 -27.85 -8.86 4.48
C ILE A 563 -26.78 -8.37 5.46
N LEU A 564 -25.83 -7.53 5.02
CA LEU A 564 -24.85 -6.91 5.91
C LEU A 564 -25.52 -6.21 7.11
N SER A 565 -26.64 -5.52 6.87
CA SER A 565 -27.36 -4.71 7.86
C SER A 565 -28.20 -5.49 8.88
N LEU A 566 -28.41 -6.80 8.68
CA LEU A 566 -29.22 -7.66 9.54
C LEU A 566 -28.35 -8.47 10.50
N SER A 567 -28.90 -8.87 11.65
CA SER A 567 -28.30 -9.91 12.50
C SER A 567 -28.47 -11.31 11.91
N GLU A 568 -27.77 -12.30 12.48
CA GLU A 568 -27.93 -13.72 12.13
C GLU A 568 -29.39 -14.18 12.35
N ASP A 569 -29.98 -13.83 13.50
CA ASP A 569 -31.37 -14.16 13.84
C ASP A 569 -32.37 -13.50 12.88
N GLU A 570 -32.13 -12.25 12.50
CA GLU A 570 -32.97 -11.51 11.56
C GLU A 570 -32.90 -12.11 10.15
N CYS A 571 -31.73 -12.62 9.73
CA CYS A 571 -31.59 -13.37 8.47
C CYS A 571 -32.37 -14.69 8.52
N ARG A 572 -32.21 -15.48 9.60
CA ARG A 572 -32.96 -16.74 9.80
C ARG A 572 -34.48 -16.51 9.83
N ALA A 573 -34.94 -15.47 10.54
CA ALA A 573 -36.35 -15.14 10.64
C ALA A 573 -36.96 -14.62 9.32
N LYS A 574 -36.26 -13.71 8.61
CA LYS A 574 -36.82 -13.05 7.40
C LYS A 574 -36.63 -13.88 6.12
N LEU A 575 -35.53 -14.62 6.02
CA LEU A 575 -35.02 -15.26 4.79
C LEU A 575 -34.74 -16.77 4.94
N ARG A 576 -34.82 -17.34 6.14
CA ARG A 576 -34.68 -18.79 6.41
C ARG A 576 -33.33 -19.42 6.04
N ALA A 577 -32.28 -18.61 5.95
CA ALA A 577 -30.91 -19.07 5.68
C ALA A 577 -29.88 -18.32 6.56
N PRO A 578 -28.68 -18.89 6.81
CA PRO A 578 -27.61 -18.23 7.55
C PRO A 578 -27.14 -16.94 6.85
N ARG A 579 -26.71 -15.94 7.64
CA ARG A 579 -26.25 -14.65 7.10
C ARG A 579 -25.00 -14.78 6.22
N GLU A 580 -24.10 -15.67 6.60
CA GLU A 580 -22.83 -15.89 5.91
C GLU A 580 -23.03 -16.50 4.51
N ASP A 581 -23.92 -17.49 4.38
CA ASP A 581 -24.21 -18.13 3.10
C ASP A 581 -24.92 -17.18 2.12
N LEU A 582 -25.88 -16.40 2.64
CA LEU A 582 -26.55 -15.34 1.90
C LEU A 582 -25.56 -14.27 1.42
N LEU A 583 -24.62 -13.83 2.28
CA LEU A 583 -23.57 -12.89 1.89
C LEU A 583 -22.68 -13.48 0.80
N LYS A 584 -22.13 -14.69 0.98
CA LYS A 584 -21.26 -15.35 -0.02
C LYS A 584 -21.96 -15.47 -1.37
N SER A 585 -23.21 -15.92 -1.38
CA SER A 585 -24.01 -16.10 -2.61
C SER A 585 -24.27 -14.78 -3.33
N TYR A 586 -24.80 -13.76 -2.64
CA TYR A 586 -25.10 -12.48 -3.29
C TYR A 586 -23.84 -11.69 -3.64
N GLN A 587 -22.76 -11.79 -2.87
CA GLN A 587 -21.47 -11.18 -3.22
C GLN A 587 -20.89 -11.80 -4.49
N PHE A 588 -20.97 -13.13 -4.65
CA PHE A 588 -20.60 -13.80 -5.89
C PHE A 588 -21.49 -13.36 -7.06
N GLY A 589 -22.82 -13.35 -6.91
CA GLY A 589 -23.75 -12.83 -7.92
C GLY A 589 -23.44 -11.37 -8.30
N CYS A 590 -23.10 -10.53 -7.32
CA CYS A 590 -22.70 -9.15 -7.54
C CYS A 590 -21.38 -9.02 -8.31
N GLN A 591 -20.37 -9.85 -8.02
CA GLN A 591 -19.12 -9.89 -8.79
C GLN A 591 -19.40 -10.22 -10.26
N GLN A 592 -20.17 -11.30 -10.52
CA GLN A 592 -20.52 -11.72 -11.87
C GLN A 592 -21.33 -10.64 -12.61
N ALA A 593 -22.29 -9.99 -11.94
CA ALA A 593 -23.07 -8.89 -12.51
C ALA A 593 -22.22 -7.62 -12.80
N LEU A 594 -21.23 -7.30 -11.95
CA LEU A 594 -20.29 -6.19 -12.17
C LEU A 594 -19.34 -6.45 -13.35
N LEU A 595 -18.92 -7.71 -13.54
CA LEU A 595 -18.19 -8.16 -14.73
C LEU A 595 -19.08 -8.04 -15.98
N LYS A 596 -20.34 -8.49 -15.92
CA LYS A 596 -21.35 -8.40 -17.00
C LYS A 596 -21.70 -6.95 -17.37
N CYS A 597 -21.80 -6.01 -16.42
CA CYS A 597 -21.94 -4.56 -16.70
C CYS A 597 -20.64 -3.88 -17.12
N GLY A 598 -19.52 -4.62 -17.18
CA GLY A 598 -18.23 -4.14 -17.66
C GLY A 598 -17.69 -2.98 -16.83
N VAL A 599 -17.85 -3.01 -15.50
CA VAL A 599 -17.69 -1.85 -14.59
C VAL A 599 -16.43 -1.03 -14.83
N LEU A 600 -15.29 -1.66 -15.12
CA LEU A 600 -14.01 -1.00 -15.39
C LEU A 600 -14.04 -0.08 -16.62
N ARG A 601 -14.88 -0.38 -17.61
CA ARG A 601 -15.07 0.39 -18.86
C ARG A 601 -16.37 1.19 -18.89
N SER A 602 -17.30 0.90 -17.98
CA SER A 602 -18.62 1.52 -17.94
C SER A 602 -18.57 3.04 -17.70
N GLY A 603 -19.54 3.73 -18.29
CA GLY A 603 -19.88 5.14 -18.00
C GLY A 603 -21.20 5.29 -17.23
N SER A 604 -21.79 4.19 -16.76
CA SER A 604 -23.05 4.22 -16.00
C SER A 604 -22.81 4.50 -14.52
N ARG A 605 -23.48 5.53 -13.98
CA ARG A 605 -23.53 5.82 -12.55
C ARG A 605 -24.01 4.63 -11.74
N GLU A 606 -24.98 3.85 -12.24
CA GLU A 606 -25.55 2.70 -11.53
C GLU A 606 -24.57 1.55 -11.35
N CYS A 607 -23.76 1.25 -12.37
CA CYS A 607 -22.72 0.21 -12.29
C CYS A 607 -21.59 0.64 -11.33
N LEU A 608 -21.34 1.95 -11.17
CA LEU A 608 -20.45 2.50 -10.13
C LEU A 608 -21.08 2.50 -8.73
N THR A 609 -22.36 2.85 -8.60
CA THR A 609 -23.14 2.74 -7.34
C THR A 609 -23.16 1.28 -6.85
N ALA A 610 -23.32 0.33 -7.76
CA ALA A 610 -23.27 -1.10 -7.47
C ALA A 610 -21.90 -1.53 -6.93
N LEU A 611 -20.80 -1.09 -7.57
CA LEU A 611 -19.44 -1.34 -7.08
C LEU A 611 -19.22 -0.76 -5.68
N TYR A 612 -19.72 0.44 -5.40
CA TYR A 612 -19.61 1.07 -4.08
C TYR A 612 -20.36 0.28 -2.99
N LEU A 613 -21.61 -0.13 -3.25
CA LEU A 613 -22.38 -0.96 -2.31
C LEU A 613 -21.73 -2.33 -2.10
N TYR A 614 -21.23 -2.94 -3.16
CA TYR A 614 -20.47 -4.19 -3.08
C TYR A 614 -19.23 -4.04 -2.17
N LEU A 615 -18.43 -2.97 -2.33
CA LEU A 615 -17.26 -2.70 -1.48
C LEU A 615 -17.62 -2.50 -0.01
N ILE A 616 -18.75 -1.87 0.29
CA ILE A 616 -19.28 -1.80 1.67
C ILE A 616 -19.57 -3.20 2.21
N SER A 617 -20.14 -4.09 1.39
CA SER A 617 -20.56 -5.44 1.82
C SER A 617 -19.41 -6.40 2.11
N VAL A 618 -18.31 -6.34 1.35
CA VAL A 618 -17.15 -7.25 1.50
C VAL A 618 -16.17 -6.78 2.57
N ARG A 619 -16.08 -5.47 2.81
CA ARG A 619 -15.12 -4.83 3.73
C ARG A 619 -14.99 -5.46 5.14
N PRO A 620 -16.03 -6.01 5.80
CA PRO A 620 -15.85 -6.64 7.12
C PRO A 620 -15.00 -7.93 7.08
N TYR A 621 -14.82 -8.51 5.90
CA TYR A 621 -14.18 -9.81 5.66
C TYR A 621 -12.98 -9.71 4.71
N THR A 622 -12.50 -8.50 4.43
CA THR A 622 -11.42 -8.22 3.47
C THR A 622 -10.38 -7.29 4.10
N ASP A 623 -9.11 -7.47 3.73
CA ASP A 623 -8.06 -6.56 4.16
C ASP A 623 -8.33 -5.09 3.74
N PRO A 624 -8.28 -4.13 4.68
CA PRO A 624 -8.43 -2.71 4.38
C PRO A 624 -7.51 -2.18 3.27
N ARG A 625 -6.30 -2.76 3.07
CA ARG A 625 -5.37 -2.42 1.97
C ARG A 625 -5.93 -2.84 0.61
N SER A 626 -6.55 -4.00 0.55
CA SER A 626 -7.20 -4.54 -0.65
C SER A 626 -8.48 -3.76 -0.97
N VAL A 627 -9.29 -3.44 0.05
CA VAL A 627 -10.45 -2.52 -0.11
C VAL A 627 -9.99 -1.14 -0.59
N SER A 628 -8.93 -0.56 -0.01
CA SER A 628 -8.36 0.75 -0.40
C SER A 628 -7.94 0.76 -1.87
N SER A 629 -7.24 -0.28 -2.32
CA SER A 629 -6.77 -0.40 -3.70
C SER A 629 -7.92 -0.42 -4.72
N ILE A 630 -9.01 -1.12 -4.41
CA ILE A 630 -10.19 -1.22 -5.28
C ILE A 630 -11.06 0.03 -5.19
N LEU A 631 -11.16 0.66 -4.02
CA LEU A 631 -11.86 1.94 -3.85
C LEU A 631 -11.15 3.05 -4.62
N GLY A 632 -9.82 3.06 -4.64
CA GLY A 632 -9.03 3.92 -5.52
C GLY A 632 -9.31 3.71 -7.01
N LEU A 633 -9.63 2.47 -7.44
CA LEU A 633 -10.09 2.18 -8.80
C LEU A 633 -11.51 2.71 -9.05
N ALA A 634 -12.43 2.56 -8.09
CA ALA A 634 -13.77 3.15 -8.17
C ALA A 634 -13.74 4.68 -8.25
N ILE A 635 -12.87 5.34 -7.49
CA ILE A 635 -12.65 6.80 -7.54
C ILE A 635 -12.08 7.22 -8.90
N ARG A 636 -11.13 6.48 -9.47
CA ARG A 636 -10.63 6.75 -10.84
C ARG A 636 -11.71 6.58 -11.90
N ILE A 637 -12.64 5.64 -11.73
CA ILE A 637 -13.82 5.49 -12.60
C ILE A 637 -14.74 6.71 -12.46
N ALA A 638 -15.02 7.16 -11.23
CA ALA A 638 -15.81 8.36 -10.96
C ALA A 638 -15.19 9.63 -11.58
N GLN A 639 -13.88 9.82 -11.44
CA GLN A 639 -13.12 10.92 -12.05
C GLN A 639 -13.14 10.86 -13.60
N ARG A 640 -13.06 9.67 -14.19
CA ARG A 640 -13.22 9.48 -15.64
C ARG A 640 -14.63 9.89 -16.11
N MET A 641 -15.64 9.67 -15.28
CA MET A 641 -17.03 10.07 -15.53
C MET A 641 -17.31 11.55 -15.23
N GLY A 642 -16.32 12.30 -14.75
CA GLY A 642 -16.43 13.73 -14.39
C GLY A 642 -17.15 14.01 -13.07
N ILE A 643 -17.42 12.99 -12.25
CA ILE A 643 -18.16 13.09 -10.98
C ILE A 643 -17.39 13.92 -9.92
N ASP A 644 -16.08 14.13 -10.10
CA ASP A 644 -15.25 15.02 -9.30
C ASP A 644 -15.45 16.51 -9.61
N LYS A 645 -16.14 16.84 -10.72
CA LYS A 645 -16.15 18.17 -11.34
C LYS A 645 -17.56 18.72 -11.58
N GLU A 646 -17.92 19.75 -10.83
CA GLU A 646 -19.23 20.41 -10.88
C GLU A 646 -19.53 21.00 -12.28
N ALA A 647 -18.49 21.46 -13.01
CA ALA A 647 -18.62 21.98 -14.37
C ALA A 647 -19.24 20.96 -15.36
N THR A 648 -19.08 19.65 -15.12
CA THR A 648 -19.62 18.59 -15.98
C THR A 648 -21.14 18.41 -15.85
N TYR A 649 -21.73 18.93 -14.77
CA TYR A 649 -23.16 18.80 -14.49
C TYR A 649 -24.02 19.79 -15.30
N SER A 650 -23.40 20.77 -15.96
CA SER A 650 -24.07 21.81 -16.75
C SER A 650 -24.96 21.29 -17.89
N GLY A 651 -24.73 20.06 -18.37
CA GLY A 651 -25.57 19.37 -19.36
C GLY A 651 -26.46 18.25 -18.79
N CYS A 652 -26.49 18.04 -17.47
CA CYS A 652 -27.24 16.96 -16.83
C CYS A 652 -28.60 17.44 -16.26
N PRO A 653 -29.62 16.58 -16.18
CA PRO A 653 -30.80 16.85 -15.35
C PRO A 653 -30.42 17.07 -13.88
N ALA A 654 -31.24 17.85 -13.16
CA ALA A 654 -30.99 18.20 -11.75
C ALA A 654 -30.83 16.95 -10.88
N LEU A 655 -31.68 15.94 -11.08
CA LEU A 655 -31.57 14.64 -10.41
C LEU A 655 -30.23 13.96 -10.65
N GLU A 656 -29.75 13.89 -11.88
CA GLU A 656 -28.48 13.22 -12.21
C GLU A 656 -27.29 13.97 -11.60
N GLY A 657 -27.29 15.30 -11.62
CA GLY A 657 -26.28 16.12 -10.95
C GLY A 657 -26.24 15.87 -9.44
N GLU A 658 -27.41 15.83 -8.78
CA GLU A 658 -27.50 15.55 -7.35
C GLU A 658 -27.07 14.12 -6.99
N MET A 659 -27.50 13.12 -7.77
CA MET A 659 -27.06 11.74 -7.56
C MET A 659 -25.55 11.54 -7.76
N ARG A 660 -24.91 12.36 -8.62
CA ARG A 660 -23.44 12.39 -8.75
C ARG A 660 -22.77 12.98 -7.52
N ARG A 661 -23.26 14.10 -6.98
CA ARG A 661 -22.75 14.66 -5.71
C ARG A 661 -22.85 13.66 -4.57
N ARG A 662 -24.03 13.08 -4.37
CA ARG A 662 -24.27 12.06 -3.33
C ARG A 662 -23.27 10.90 -3.46
N LEU A 663 -23.12 10.33 -4.67
CA LEU A 663 -22.16 9.23 -4.90
C LEU A 663 -20.68 9.63 -4.72
N TRP A 664 -20.27 10.83 -5.15
CA TRP A 664 -18.91 11.34 -4.95
C TRP A 664 -18.54 11.41 -3.47
N TRP A 665 -19.39 12.09 -2.68
CA TRP A 665 -19.16 12.25 -1.25
C TRP A 665 -19.19 10.91 -0.52
N SER A 666 -20.10 10.01 -0.88
CA SER A 666 -20.14 8.65 -0.35
C SER A 666 -18.86 7.86 -0.63
N LEU A 667 -18.27 7.98 -1.83
CA LEU A 667 -16.98 7.38 -2.19
C LEU A 667 -15.82 7.98 -1.37
N ILE A 668 -15.68 9.31 -1.34
CA ILE A 668 -14.55 9.99 -0.69
C ILE A 668 -14.58 9.87 0.84
N ILE A 669 -15.76 9.92 1.45
CA ILE A 669 -15.89 9.72 2.91
C ILE A 669 -15.59 8.27 3.29
N PHE A 670 -15.93 7.29 2.43
CA PHE A 670 -15.56 5.89 2.65
C PHE A 670 -14.06 5.67 2.46
N ASP A 671 -13.45 6.28 1.45
CA ASP A 671 -12.01 6.25 1.18
C ASP A 671 -11.20 6.78 2.36
N ASN A 672 -11.54 7.97 2.86
CA ASN A 672 -10.93 8.52 4.06
C ASN A 672 -11.05 7.57 5.27
N ARG A 673 -12.18 6.86 5.43
CA ARG A 673 -12.35 5.89 6.51
C ARG A 673 -11.50 4.62 6.34
N ILE A 674 -11.25 4.19 5.11
CA ILE A 674 -10.35 3.05 4.85
C ILE A 674 -8.88 3.48 5.02
N CYS A 675 -8.50 4.67 4.55
CA CYS A 675 -7.17 5.24 4.77
C CYS A 675 -6.85 5.43 6.26
N GLU A 676 -7.81 5.82 7.09
CA GLU A 676 -7.70 5.84 8.56
C GLU A 676 -7.29 4.49 9.20
N MET A 677 -7.49 3.36 8.50
CA MET A 677 -7.14 2.01 8.99
C MET A 677 -5.81 1.47 8.43
N VAL A 678 -5.24 2.15 7.43
CA VAL A 678 -4.08 1.67 6.65
C VAL A 678 -2.96 2.69 6.64
N ASP A 679 -3.18 3.83 5.97
CA ASP A 679 -2.25 4.93 5.82
C ASP A 679 -3.05 6.19 5.46
N TYR A 680 -3.01 7.18 6.35
CA TYR A 680 -3.74 8.43 6.23
C TYR A 680 -3.24 9.29 5.05
N LYS A 681 -2.00 9.10 4.60
CA LYS A 681 -1.35 9.88 3.53
C LYS A 681 -1.99 9.66 2.16
N ASN A 682 -2.77 8.59 1.98
CA ASN A 682 -3.39 8.22 0.70
C ASN A 682 -4.85 8.68 0.54
N THR A 683 -5.43 9.39 1.53
CA THR A 683 -6.84 9.83 1.49
C THR A 683 -7.12 10.81 0.33
N MET A 684 -8.22 10.59 -0.37
CA MET A 684 -8.70 11.48 -1.45
C MET A 684 -9.54 12.67 -0.94
N LEU A 685 -9.71 12.82 0.39
CA LEU A 685 -10.38 13.94 1.05
C LEU A 685 -9.51 15.23 1.02
N THR A 686 -9.16 15.69 -0.17
CA THR A 686 -8.22 16.79 -0.41
C THR A 686 -8.85 17.94 -1.22
N PRO A 687 -8.29 19.16 -1.22
CA PRO A 687 -8.87 20.33 -1.88
C PRO A 687 -8.60 20.37 -3.40
N ILE A 688 -8.53 19.21 -4.07
CA ILE A 688 -8.11 19.08 -5.48
C ILE A 688 -9.27 18.87 -6.47
N TRP A 689 -10.51 18.84 -5.97
CA TRP A 689 -11.75 18.63 -6.72
C TRP A 689 -12.82 19.63 -6.24
N ASP A 690 -13.86 19.89 -7.05
CA ASP A 690 -14.82 20.99 -6.84
C ASP A 690 -16.30 20.58 -6.73
N CYS A 691 -16.60 19.27 -6.77
CA CYS A 691 -17.94 18.72 -6.52
C CYS A 691 -18.54 19.27 -5.22
N ARG A 692 -19.73 19.90 -5.31
CA ARG A 692 -20.39 20.53 -4.17
C ARG A 692 -20.97 19.51 -3.19
N VAL A 693 -21.20 19.95 -1.95
CA VAL A 693 -21.96 19.23 -0.92
C VAL A 693 -23.37 18.90 -1.45
N PRO A 694 -23.94 17.71 -1.15
CA PRO A 694 -25.31 17.35 -1.56
C PRO A 694 -26.38 18.26 -0.92
N LEU A 695 -27.55 18.35 -1.53
CA LEU A 695 -28.63 19.19 -1.01
C LEU A 695 -29.46 18.49 0.08
N ASN A 696 -29.84 19.25 1.11
CA ASN A 696 -30.76 18.80 2.17
C ASN A 696 -32.20 18.87 1.66
N VAL A 697 -32.59 17.88 0.86
CA VAL A 697 -33.89 17.76 0.20
C VAL A 697 -34.34 16.29 0.18
N ASN A 698 -35.65 16.08 0.19
CA ASN A 698 -36.22 14.74 0.07
C ASN A 698 -36.14 14.26 -1.39
N ASP A 699 -36.17 12.95 -1.62
CA ASP A 699 -36.15 12.40 -2.98
C ASP A 699 -37.42 12.81 -3.74
N PHE A 700 -38.58 12.83 -3.07
CA PHE A 700 -39.83 13.32 -3.68
C PHE A 700 -39.79 14.80 -4.11
N ASP A 701 -38.85 15.59 -3.60
CA ASP A 701 -38.64 16.99 -4.00
C ASP A 701 -37.86 17.12 -5.34
N ILE A 702 -37.28 16.02 -5.86
CA ILE A 702 -36.47 16.00 -7.09
C ILE A 702 -37.06 15.02 -8.12
N GLN A 703 -37.58 15.56 -9.23
CA GLN A 703 -38.12 14.77 -10.33
C GLN A 703 -37.11 14.68 -11.50
N PRO A 704 -37.07 13.58 -12.28
CA PRO A 704 -36.10 13.37 -13.37
C PRO A 704 -36.10 14.48 -14.44
N GLU A 705 -37.24 15.11 -14.67
CA GLU A 705 -37.49 16.13 -15.68
C GLU A 705 -36.99 17.53 -15.26
N MET A 706 -36.64 17.72 -13.98
CA MET A 706 -36.20 19.00 -13.44
C MET A 706 -34.82 19.39 -13.99
N LYS A 707 -34.71 20.62 -14.48
CA LYS A 707 -33.44 21.24 -14.94
C LYS A 707 -32.76 22.09 -13.88
N VAL A 708 -33.50 22.52 -12.87
CA VAL A 708 -33.02 23.36 -11.76
C VAL A 708 -33.32 22.61 -10.46
N LEU A 709 -32.38 22.66 -9.52
CA LEU A 709 -32.53 22.01 -8.23
C LEU A 709 -33.53 22.77 -7.33
N PRO A 710 -34.31 22.07 -6.50
CA PRO A 710 -35.14 22.72 -5.49
C PRO A 710 -34.28 23.44 -4.45
N THR A 711 -34.87 24.42 -3.76
CA THR A 711 -34.24 25.09 -2.62
C THR A 711 -33.96 24.08 -1.50
N SER A 712 -32.78 24.14 -0.89
CA SER A 712 -32.45 23.32 0.29
C SER A 712 -33.43 23.63 1.43
N HIS A 713 -33.87 22.60 2.16
CA HIS A 713 -34.67 22.80 3.37
C HIS A 713 -33.79 23.24 4.54
N ASP A 714 -34.35 24.10 5.40
CA ASP A 714 -33.78 24.46 6.71
C ASP A 714 -34.12 23.44 7.81
N ARG A 715 -34.95 22.44 7.50
CA ARG A 715 -35.39 21.37 8.41
C ARG A 715 -34.76 20.03 8.03
N PRO A 716 -34.71 19.05 8.96
CA PRO A 716 -34.27 17.70 8.65
C PRO A 716 -35.03 17.07 7.47
N THR A 717 -34.30 16.44 6.56
CA THR A 717 -34.82 15.65 5.45
C THR A 717 -34.23 14.23 5.50
N GLU A 718 -34.75 13.33 4.67
CA GLU A 718 -34.17 11.99 4.49
C GLU A 718 -32.73 11.98 3.94
N ALA A 719 -32.20 13.11 3.45
CA ALA A 719 -30.80 13.26 3.03
C ALA A 719 -29.87 13.82 4.12
N MET A 720 -30.40 14.29 5.26
CA MET A 720 -29.65 15.09 6.24
C MET A 720 -28.37 14.42 6.75
N PHE A 721 -28.38 13.11 7.00
CA PHE A 721 -27.18 12.40 7.48
C PHE A 721 -26.04 12.42 6.45
N ALA A 722 -26.36 12.25 5.16
CA ALA A 722 -25.37 12.34 4.08
C ALA A 722 -24.87 13.78 3.90
N VAL A 723 -25.76 14.78 4.02
CA VAL A 723 -25.40 16.21 3.94
C VAL A 723 -24.48 16.62 5.09
N VAL A 724 -24.82 16.32 6.34
CA VAL A 724 -24.01 16.70 7.52
C VAL A 724 -22.62 16.07 7.46
N ARG A 725 -22.50 14.80 7.04
CA ARG A 725 -21.19 14.17 6.83
C ARG A 725 -20.38 14.82 5.70
N SER A 726 -21.05 15.30 4.66
CA SER A 726 -20.42 16.00 3.53
C SER A 726 -19.98 17.42 3.91
N GLU A 727 -20.78 18.17 4.66
CA GLU A 727 -20.40 19.48 5.24
C GLU A 727 -19.17 19.34 6.15
N ILE A 728 -19.15 18.34 7.02
CA ILE A 728 -17.99 18.05 7.89
C ILE A 728 -16.77 17.68 7.03
N GLY A 729 -16.93 16.87 5.99
CA GLY A 729 -15.86 16.53 5.05
C GLY A 729 -15.33 17.75 4.27
N GLU A 730 -16.21 18.67 3.86
CA GLU A 730 -15.86 19.93 3.19
C GLU A 730 -14.99 20.81 4.10
N PHE A 731 -15.34 20.94 5.37
CA PHE A 731 -14.49 21.65 6.33
C PHE A 731 -13.15 20.94 6.55
N ILE A 732 -13.14 19.61 6.72
CA ILE A 732 -11.93 18.81 6.97
C ILE A 732 -10.93 18.94 5.81
N ARG A 733 -11.36 18.81 4.55
CA ARG A 733 -10.42 18.79 3.40
C ARG A 733 -9.64 20.09 3.20
N HIS A 734 -10.16 21.22 3.69
CA HIS A 734 -9.46 22.52 3.70
C HIS A 734 -8.74 22.81 5.01
N SER A 735 -8.88 21.96 6.04
CA SER A 735 -8.32 22.22 7.36
C SER A 735 -6.81 21.95 7.43
N PRO A 736 -5.98 22.87 7.95
CA PRO A 736 -4.53 22.68 8.05
C PRO A 736 -4.13 21.41 8.82
N PHE A 737 -4.86 21.05 9.89
CA PHE A 737 -4.56 19.85 10.67
C PHE A 737 -4.76 18.56 9.88
N HIS A 738 -5.79 18.47 9.03
CA HIS A 738 -6.02 17.30 8.19
C HIS A 738 -4.94 17.18 7.11
N LEU A 739 -4.59 18.32 6.51
CA LEU A 739 -3.55 18.39 5.49
C LEU A 739 -2.14 18.09 6.03
N ASP A 740 -1.87 18.21 7.34
CA ASP A 740 -0.62 17.69 7.93
C ASP A 740 -0.46 16.17 7.71
N PHE A 741 -1.53 15.41 7.92
CA PHE A 741 -1.52 13.95 7.82
C PHE A 741 -1.74 13.47 6.38
N ALA A 742 -2.58 14.17 5.61
CA ALA A 742 -2.91 13.81 4.23
C ALA A 742 -1.83 14.29 3.23
N ASN A 743 -1.61 15.61 3.12
CA ASN A 743 -0.65 16.18 2.17
C ASN A 743 -0.28 17.65 2.53
N PRO A 744 0.85 17.87 3.25
CA PRO A 744 1.22 19.21 3.73
C PRO A 744 1.45 20.25 2.63
N SER A 745 1.82 19.81 1.42
CA SER A 745 2.03 20.72 0.28
C SER A 745 0.75 21.47 -0.10
N LEU A 746 -0.42 20.85 0.12
CA LEU A 746 -1.72 21.46 -0.18
C LEU A 746 -2.17 22.51 0.84
N LYS A 747 -1.48 22.66 1.98
CA LYS A 747 -1.73 23.74 2.96
C LYS A 747 -1.62 25.14 2.34
N THR A 748 -0.89 25.28 1.25
CA THR A 748 -0.81 26.53 0.48
C THR A 748 -2.14 26.90 -0.17
N ILE A 749 -2.90 25.91 -0.65
CA ILE A 749 -4.22 26.08 -1.28
C ILE A 749 -5.28 26.44 -0.22
N ALA A 750 -5.18 25.85 0.98
CA ALA A 750 -6.07 26.16 2.11
C ALA A 750 -5.95 27.60 2.66
N LYS A 751 -4.88 28.33 2.32
CA LYS A 751 -4.66 29.71 2.79
C LYS A 751 -5.42 30.78 1.99
N ASP A 752 -5.96 30.43 0.82
CA ASP A 752 -6.63 31.38 -0.08
C ASP A 752 -8.14 31.59 0.25
N ILE A 753 -8.65 31.04 1.36
CA ILE A 753 -10.00 31.36 1.87
C ILE A 753 -9.98 32.79 2.45
N PRO A 754 -10.76 33.75 1.92
CA PRO A 754 -10.60 35.16 2.26
C PRO A 754 -10.84 35.50 3.73
N HIS A 755 -9.94 36.32 4.28
CA HIS A 755 -10.09 37.20 5.44
C HIS A 755 -11.11 36.78 6.52
N SER A 756 -10.66 35.97 7.48
CA SER A 756 -11.24 35.97 8.81
C SER A 756 -10.12 35.99 9.86
N PRO A 757 -10.10 36.95 10.82
CA PRO A 757 -9.05 37.12 11.83
C PRO A 757 -9.14 36.09 12.97
N ILE A 758 -9.66 34.90 12.65
CA ILE A 758 -10.04 33.83 13.55
C ILE A 758 -8.90 32.79 13.52
N THR A 759 -8.33 32.48 14.70
CA THR A 759 -7.27 31.46 14.81
C THR A 759 -7.79 30.08 14.39
N ASP A 760 -6.91 29.16 13.97
CA ASP A 760 -7.34 27.84 13.51
C ASP A 760 -8.13 27.05 14.57
N CYS A 761 -7.92 27.31 15.88
CA CYS A 761 -8.71 26.73 16.97
C CYS A 761 -10.16 27.25 16.99
N ASP A 762 -10.32 28.55 16.76
CA ASP A 762 -11.60 29.24 16.72
C ASP A 762 -12.39 28.93 15.43
N ARG A 763 -11.69 28.58 14.34
CA ARG A 763 -12.31 28.13 13.07
C ARG A 763 -13.11 26.84 13.27
N LEU A 764 -12.51 25.81 13.87
CA LEU A 764 -13.20 24.55 14.19
C LEU A 764 -14.33 24.78 15.20
N LYS A 765 -14.16 25.69 16.17
CA LYS A 765 -15.23 26.05 17.13
C LYS A 765 -16.41 26.75 16.47
N SER A 766 -16.13 27.67 15.56
CA SER A 766 -17.15 28.34 14.75
C SER A 766 -17.88 27.35 13.86
N PHE A 767 -17.17 26.39 13.28
CA PHE A 767 -17.77 25.34 12.44
C PHE A 767 -18.65 24.36 13.25
N GLU A 768 -18.22 23.94 14.44
CA GLU A 768 -19.06 23.15 15.37
C GLU A 768 -20.38 23.87 15.67
N ASN A 769 -20.32 25.17 16.00
CA ASN A 769 -21.50 26.00 16.22
C ASN A 769 -22.39 26.12 14.96
N VAL A 770 -21.81 26.11 13.76
CA VAL A 770 -22.56 26.09 12.50
C VAL A 770 -23.25 24.74 12.30
N ILE A 771 -22.62 23.60 12.58
CA ILE A 771 -23.25 22.28 12.46
C ILE A 771 -24.39 22.11 13.48
N GLU A 772 -24.15 22.48 14.74
CA GLU A 772 -25.20 22.50 15.78
C GLU A 772 -26.35 23.44 15.42
N GLY A 773 -26.02 24.68 15.03
CA GLY A 773 -26.99 25.72 14.71
C GLY A 773 -27.76 25.51 13.40
N LYS A 774 -27.14 24.97 12.36
CA LYS A 774 -27.78 24.78 11.04
C LYS A 774 -28.58 23.48 10.98
N TYR A 775 -28.07 22.40 11.60
CA TYR A 775 -28.63 21.05 11.44
C TYR A 775 -29.09 20.42 12.76
N LEU A 776 -28.21 20.30 13.75
CA LEU A 776 -28.50 19.44 14.90
C LEU A 776 -29.57 20.00 15.84
N ARG A 777 -29.73 21.34 15.95
CA ARG A 777 -30.79 21.96 16.75
C ARG A 777 -32.22 21.60 16.32
N TYR A 778 -32.39 21.15 15.08
CA TYR A 778 -33.70 20.76 14.53
C TYR A 778 -33.92 19.24 14.57
N CYS A 779 -32.92 18.46 14.97
CA CYS A 779 -33.00 17.01 15.04
C CYS A 779 -33.85 16.56 16.23
N ASN A 780 -35.01 15.93 15.97
CA ASN A 780 -35.75 15.18 16.99
C ASN A 780 -34.96 13.94 17.44
N PRO A 781 -34.50 13.82 18.70
CA PRO A 781 -33.71 12.68 19.17
C PRO A 781 -34.47 11.34 19.17
N GLU A 782 -35.80 11.34 19.16
CA GLU A 782 -36.61 10.11 19.08
C GLU A 782 -36.66 9.52 17.66
N ASN A 783 -36.23 10.29 16.65
CA ASN A 783 -36.13 9.78 15.28
C ASN A 783 -34.78 9.07 15.06
N PRO A 784 -34.76 7.79 14.64
CA PRO A 784 -33.53 7.03 14.41
C PRO A 784 -32.47 7.70 13.53
N LEU A 785 -32.86 8.32 12.41
CA LEU A 785 -31.92 8.97 11.50
C LEU A 785 -31.32 10.24 12.14
N HIS A 786 -32.15 10.99 12.86
CA HIS A 786 -31.72 12.19 13.56
C HIS A 786 -30.80 11.87 14.75
N PHE A 787 -31.14 10.87 15.57
CA PHE A 787 -30.28 10.38 16.66
C PHE A 787 -28.92 9.94 16.13
N MET A 788 -28.92 9.15 15.05
CA MET A 788 -27.71 8.74 14.33
C MET A 788 -26.89 9.96 13.85
N THR A 789 -27.55 10.99 13.30
CA THR A 789 -26.90 12.22 12.82
C THR A 789 -26.26 13.02 13.96
N ILE A 790 -26.97 13.22 15.07
CA ILE A 790 -26.48 13.99 16.24
C ILE A 790 -25.18 13.38 16.77
N TRP A 791 -25.20 12.09 17.15
CA TRP A 791 -24.06 11.49 17.83
C TRP A 791 -22.90 11.17 16.89
N MET A 792 -23.16 10.81 15.63
CA MET A 792 -22.09 10.66 14.61
C MET A 792 -21.39 12.00 14.33
N ALA A 793 -22.15 13.09 14.18
CA ALA A 793 -21.57 14.42 13.95
C ALA A 793 -20.72 14.88 15.14
N ARG A 794 -21.24 14.78 16.37
CA ARG A 794 -20.50 15.14 17.60
C ARG A 794 -19.24 14.29 17.80
N GLY A 795 -19.33 12.98 17.61
CA GLY A 795 -18.17 12.08 17.69
C GLY A 795 -17.10 12.40 16.64
N GLN A 796 -17.49 12.69 15.39
CA GLN A 796 -16.54 13.08 14.34
C GLN A 796 -15.91 14.47 14.57
N LEU A 797 -16.66 15.43 15.12
CA LEU A 797 -16.12 16.74 15.50
C LEU A 797 -15.10 16.60 16.65
N ALA A 798 -15.39 15.79 17.66
CA ALA A 798 -14.44 15.45 18.72
C ALA A 798 -13.19 14.71 18.17
N LYS A 799 -13.34 13.83 17.17
CA LYS A 799 -12.21 13.21 16.46
C LYS A 799 -11.35 14.25 15.74
N ASN A 800 -11.97 15.23 15.08
CA ASN A 800 -11.25 16.33 14.43
C ASN A 800 -10.48 17.19 15.45
N ARG A 801 -11.07 17.45 16.63
CA ARG A 801 -10.39 18.15 17.74
C ARG A 801 -9.14 17.44 18.23
N LEU A 802 -9.20 16.11 18.37
CA LEU A 802 -8.04 15.31 18.76
C LEU A 802 -6.94 15.33 17.67
N LEU A 803 -7.31 15.27 16.39
CA LEU A 803 -6.36 15.41 15.27
C LEU A 803 -5.74 16.81 15.17
N ASP A 804 -6.53 17.86 15.45
CA ASP A 804 -6.07 19.25 15.53
C ASP A 804 -5.07 19.46 16.67
N HIS A 805 -5.33 18.87 17.84
CA HIS A 805 -4.37 18.82 18.95
C HIS A 805 -3.06 18.11 18.53
N TYR A 806 -3.13 16.94 17.89
CA TYR A 806 -1.94 16.24 17.40
C TYR A 806 -1.15 17.01 16.34
N SER A 807 -1.82 17.72 15.44
CA SER A 807 -1.17 18.60 14.46
C SER A 807 -0.40 19.74 15.13
N LYS A 808 -0.97 20.37 16.18
CA LYS A 808 -0.41 21.57 16.82
C LYS A 808 0.72 21.29 17.80
N CYS A 809 0.65 20.20 18.56
CA CYS A 809 1.55 19.95 19.70
C CYS A 809 2.78 19.08 19.36
N SER A 810 3.07 18.83 18.08
CA SER A 810 4.08 17.86 17.61
C SER A 810 5.57 18.20 17.89
N SER A 811 5.90 19.16 18.76
CA SER A 811 7.30 19.61 18.97
C SER A 811 7.57 20.40 20.26
N LEU A 812 6.66 20.40 21.26
CA LEU A 812 6.84 21.17 22.50
C LEU A 812 6.33 20.41 23.72
N GLN A 813 6.94 20.67 24.89
CA GLN A 813 6.46 20.22 26.19
C GLN A 813 5.00 20.65 26.39
N GLN A 814 4.13 19.68 26.67
CA GLN A 814 2.71 19.93 26.89
C GLN A 814 2.41 20.31 28.33
N THR A 815 1.42 21.17 28.53
CA THR A 815 0.86 21.40 29.87
C THR A 815 -0.20 20.36 30.21
N ASP A 816 -0.42 20.10 31.49
CA ASP A 816 -1.45 19.16 31.95
C ASP A 816 -2.84 19.53 31.42
N ALA A 817 -3.17 20.83 31.44
CA ALA A 817 -4.42 21.34 30.87
C ALA A 817 -4.60 21.03 29.37
N GLN A 818 -3.51 20.98 28.59
CA GLN A 818 -3.56 20.58 27.18
C GLN A 818 -3.83 19.08 27.03
N ARG A 819 -3.22 18.24 27.87
CA ARG A 819 -3.45 16.79 27.91
C ARG A 819 -4.88 16.46 28.34
N ASP A 820 -5.36 17.10 29.41
CA ASP A 820 -6.72 16.91 29.93
C ASP A 820 -7.78 17.36 28.91
N THR A 821 -7.50 18.42 28.15
CA THR A 821 -8.33 18.84 27.01
C THR A 821 -8.37 17.76 25.92
N ALA A 822 -7.24 17.15 25.56
CA ALA A 822 -7.18 16.09 24.56
C ALA A 822 -7.90 14.80 25.02
N ILE A 823 -7.78 14.45 26.30
CA ILE A 823 -8.55 13.37 26.94
C ILE A 823 -10.05 13.67 26.87
N SER A 824 -10.48 14.91 27.12
CA SER A 824 -11.91 15.27 27.02
C SER A 824 -12.49 15.02 25.62
N TYR A 825 -11.69 15.24 24.57
CA TYR A 825 -12.09 14.89 23.19
C TYR A 825 -12.14 13.37 22.99
N ALA A 826 -11.15 12.63 23.47
CA ALA A 826 -11.13 11.16 23.39
C ALA A 826 -12.32 10.53 24.15
N LEU A 827 -12.65 11.01 25.35
CA LEU A 827 -13.84 10.61 26.10
C LEU A 827 -15.12 10.94 25.33
N THR A 828 -15.22 12.14 24.73
CA THR A 828 -16.39 12.52 23.92
C THR A 828 -16.61 11.59 22.73
N ILE A 829 -15.53 11.10 22.09
CA ILE A 829 -15.62 10.10 21.02
C ILE A 829 -16.22 8.80 21.57
N LEU A 830 -15.70 8.28 22.70
CA LEU A 830 -16.21 7.05 23.33
C LEU A 830 -17.67 7.20 23.81
N GLU A 831 -18.03 8.32 24.44
CA GLU A 831 -19.40 8.58 24.89
C GLU A 831 -20.40 8.66 23.74
N CYS A 832 -20.04 9.31 22.62
CA CYS A 832 -20.88 9.36 21.42
C CYS A 832 -21.03 7.97 20.79
N ASP A 833 -19.94 7.20 20.74
CA ASP A 833 -19.96 5.83 20.20
C ASP A 833 -20.81 4.88 21.05
N THR A 834 -20.66 4.93 22.39
CA THR A 834 -21.48 4.13 23.32
C THR A 834 -22.97 4.45 23.14
N LYS A 835 -23.35 5.72 22.98
CA LYS A 835 -24.75 6.11 22.71
C LYS A 835 -25.28 5.55 21.39
N LEU A 836 -24.47 5.52 20.34
CA LEU A 836 -24.83 4.91 19.04
C LEU A 836 -24.90 3.38 19.11
N MET A 837 -24.07 2.74 19.93
CA MET A 837 -24.01 1.27 20.04
C MET A 837 -25.04 0.68 21.02
N THR A 838 -25.46 1.43 22.04
CA THR A 838 -26.43 0.99 23.06
C THR A 838 -27.89 1.32 22.73
N SER A 839 -28.15 2.34 21.91
CA SER A 839 -29.52 2.81 21.65
C SER A 839 -30.31 1.83 20.76
N PRO A 840 -31.56 1.48 21.11
CA PRO A 840 -32.40 0.64 20.26
C PRO A 840 -32.77 1.33 18.93
N LEU A 841 -32.78 2.67 18.90
CA LEU A 841 -33.09 3.45 17.70
C LEU A 841 -32.06 3.20 16.57
N THR A 842 -30.81 2.94 16.93
CA THR A 842 -29.68 2.76 16.00
C THR A 842 -29.36 1.29 15.71
N LYS A 843 -30.11 0.31 16.25
CA LYS A 843 -29.87 -1.14 16.05
C LYS A 843 -29.65 -1.50 14.57
N ARG A 844 -30.52 -1.02 13.68
CA ARG A 844 -30.46 -1.22 12.22
C ARG A 844 -29.29 -0.52 11.49
N TYR A 845 -28.60 0.38 12.18
CA TYR A 845 -27.50 1.18 11.65
C TYR A 845 -26.13 0.73 12.18
N LEU A 846 -26.10 -0.27 13.08
CA LEU A 846 -24.87 -0.77 13.71
C LEU A 846 -23.84 -1.26 12.69
N TRP A 847 -24.24 -1.75 11.52
CA TRP A 847 -23.31 -2.12 10.44
C TRP A 847 -22.38 -0.97 10.01
N LEU A 848 -22.86 0.29 10.08
CA LEU A 848 -22.04 1.47 9.80
C LEU A 848 -21.25 1.91 11.03
N THR A 849 -21.83 1.84 12.23
CA THR A 849 -21.14 2.19 13.49
C THR A 849 -19.98 1.23 13.78
N GLN A 850 -20.14 -0.06 13.49
CA GLN A 850 -19.12 -1.10 13.63
C GLN A 850 -17.85 -0.78 12.83
N ASN A 851 -17.98 -0.29 11.59
CA ASN A 851 -16.86 0.21 10.77
C ASN A 851 -16.03 1.30 11.50
N HIS A 852 -16.67 2.16 12.29
CA HIS A 852 -16.06 3.32 12.96
C HIS A 852 -15.61 3.03 14.40
N PHE A 853 -14.95 1.89 14.66
CA PHE A 853 -14.41 1.59 15.99
C PHE A 853 -13.46 2.70 16.50
N PRO A 854 -13.63 3.23 17.73
CA PRO A 854 -12.96 4.43 18.22
C PRO A 854 -11.52 4.19 18.74
N PHE A 855 -10.72 3.38 18.04
CA PHE A 855 -9.37 2.98 18.45
C PHE A 855 -8.42 4.16 18.79
N PRO A 856 -8.40 5.28 18.03
CA PRO A 856 -7.61 6.47 18.39
C PRO A 856 -7.86 7.03 19.79
N ALA A 857 -9.11 6.99 20.26
CA ALA A 857 -9.47 7.51 21.58
C ALA A 857 -8.89 6.62 22.70
N TYR A 858 -9.03 5.30 22.56
CA TYR A 858 -8.42 4.33 23.48
C TYR A 858 -6.91 4.47 23.55
N ILE A 859 -6.21 4.52 22.40
CA ILE A 859 -4.75 4.64 22.35
C ILE A 859 -4.27 5.92 23.05
N HIS A 860 -4.97 7.05 22.85
CA HIS A 860 -4.64 8.29 23.53
C HIS A 860 -4.79 8.18 25.06
N ILE A 861 -5.95 7.70 25.51
CA ILE A 861 -6.29 7.60 26.93
C ILE A 861 -5.34 6.63 27.65
N LEU A 862 -5.12 5.43 27.11
CA LEU A 862 -4.30 4.40 27.77
C LEU A 862 -2.83 4.82 27.89
N LYS A 863 -2.29 5.54 26.90
CA LYS A 863 -0.93 6.07 26.98
C LYS A 863 -0.80 7.19 28.00
N ASP A 864 -1.75 8.13 28.05
CA ASP A 864 -1.70 9.16 29.08
C ASP A 864 -1.84 8.54 30.48
N LEU A 865 -2.73 7.57 30.68
CA LEU A 865 -2.89 6.86 31.95
C LEU A 865 -1.65 6.04 32.37
N LYS A 866 -0.87 5.49 31.42
CA LYS A 866 0.43 4.83 31.72
C LYS A 866 1.42 5.82 32.35
N ASN A 867 1.37 7.10 31.96
CA ASN A 867 2.29 8.15 32.40
C ASN A 867 1.74 9.04 33.53
N ARG A 868 0.41 9.17 33.62
CA ARG A 868 -0.35 9.90 34.64
C ARG A 868 -1.39 8.96 35.27
N PRO A 869 -0.96 7.96 36.06
CA PRO A 869 -1.87 6.96 36.65
C PRO A 869 -2.89 7.54 37.64
N ILE A 870 -2.65 8.76 38.16
CA ILE A 870 -3.55 9.48 39.05
C ILE A 870 -3.82 10.87 38.46
N VAL A 871 -5.04 11.04 37.94
CA VAL A 871 -5.62 12.32 37.49
C VAL A 871 -7.00 12.50 38.12
N GLU A 872 -7.46 13.73 38.31
CA GLU A 872 -8.68 14.05 39.06
C GLU A 872 -9.94 13.30 38.57
N CYS A 873 -10.02 13.00 37.27
CA CYS A 873 -11.15 12.31 36.65
C CYS A 873 -10.87 10.82 36.30
N VAL A 874 -9.82 10.20 36.83
CA VAL A 874 -9.34 8.87 36.43
C VAL A 874 -10.42 7.78 36.46
N ASP A 875 -11.30 7.78 37.46
CA ASP A 875 -12.35 6.75 37.57
C ASP A 875 -13.45 6.93 36.52
N ARG A 876 -13.78 8.16 36.15
CA ARG A 876 -14.67 8.44 35.00
C ARG A 876 -14.04 7.95 33.70
N ILE A 877 -12.73 8.10 33.53
CA ILE A 877 -12.00 7.63 32.34
C ILE A 877 -12.12 6.10 32.23
N TRP A 878 -11.81 5.37 33.29
CA TRP A 878 -11.92 3.91 33.32
C TRP A 878 -13.37 3.39 33.16
N ALA A 879 -14.36 4.08 33.73
CA ALA A 879 -15.77 3.78 33.53
C ALA A 879 -16.18 3.98 32.06
N THR A 880 -15.86 5.13 31.46
CA THR A 880 -16.19 5.44 30.05
C THR A 880 -15.58 4.44 29.07
N MET A 881 -14.30 4.07 29.29
CA MET A 881 -13.63 3.02 28.51
C MET A 881 -14.29 1.65 28.68
N SER A 882 -14.74 1.34 29.90
CA SER A 882 -15.42 0.08 30.22
C SER A 882 -16.79 -0.03 29.57
N ASP A 883 -17.62 1.02 29.65
CA ASP A 883 -18.96 1.05 29.06
C ASP A 883 -18.91 0.89 27.54
N ASN A 884 -17.98 1.58 26.88
CA ASN A 884 -17.76 1.43 25.44
C ASN A 884 -17.24 0.02 25.10
N TYR A 885 -16.25 -0.49 25.83
CA TYR A 885 -15.65 -1.80 25.58
C TYR A 885 -16.67 -2.93 25.78
N VAL A 886 -17.42 -2.92 26.88
CA VAL A 886 -18.49 -3.89 27.15
C VAL A 886 -19.54 -3.84 26.05
N THR A 887 -19.89 -2.66 25.52
CA THR A 887 -20.86 -2.57 24.42
C THR A 887 -20.28 -3.06 23.08
N ARG A 888 -19.01 -2.76 22.79
CA ARG A 888 -18.33 -3.11 21.52
C ARG A 888 -17.85 -4.55 21.44
N CYS A 889 -17.50 -5.18 22.57
CA CYS A 889 -16.76 -6.44 22.63
C CYS A 889 -17.54 -7.62 23.27
N LYS A 890 -18.84 -7.44 23.52
CA LYS A 890 -19.77 -8.48 24.01
C LYS A 890 -19.67 -9.78 23.22
N ASP A 891 -19.81 -9.70 21.90
CA ASP A 891 -19.93 -10.88 21.02
C ASP A 891 -18.60 -11.29 20.36
N VAL A 892 -17.48 -10.68 20.78
CA VAL A 892 -16.15 -11.00 20.22
C VAL A 892 -15.65 -12.31 20.82
N GLN A 893 -16.08 -13.41 20.20
CA GLN A 893 -15.58 -14.78 20.41
C GLN A 893 -14.21 -15.00 19.75
N LYS A 894 -13.90 -14.26 18.67
CA LYS A 894 -12.62 -14.36 17.95
C LYS A 894 -11.60 -13.39 18.55
N THR A 895 -10.65 -13.93 19.28
CA THR A 895 -9.43 -13.24 19.72
C THR A 895 -8.41 -13.22 18.58
N GLY A 896 -7.42 -12.33 18.67
CA GLY A 896 -6.45 -12.12 17.60
C GLY A 896 -5.60 -10.86 17.81
N PRO A 897 -4.63 -10.59 16.92
CA PRO A 897 -3.46 -9.80 17.29
C PRO A 897 -3.75 -8.32 17.61
N LEU A 898 -4.82 -7.74 17.04
CA LEU A 898 -5.30 -6.41 17.43
C LEU A 898 -5.92 -6.38 18.83
N PHE A 899 -6.62 -7.45 19.22
CA PHE A 899 -7.17 -7.62 20.57
C PHE A 899 -6.04 -7.85 21.58
N ASP A 900 -5.01 -8.61 21.22
CA ASP A 900 -3.87 -8.90 22.11
C ASP A 900 -3.05 -7.63 22.36
N PHE A 901 -2.75 -6.86 21.31
CA PHE A 901 -2.08 -5.55 21.42
C PHE A 901 -2.91 -4.54 22.23
N PHE A 902 -4.22 -4.48 22.01
CA PHE A 902 -5.12 -3.64 22.80
C PHE A 902 -5.13 -4.05 24.27
N SER A 903 -5.20 -5.35 24.55
CA SER A 903 -5.19 -5.93 25.90
C SER A 903 -3.90 -5.62 26.64
N MET A 904 -2.75 -5.75 25.97
CA MET A 904 -1.44 -5.35 26.50
C MET A 904 -1.42 -3.88 26.95
N LEU A 905 -1.92 -2.95 26.12
CA LEU A 905 -1.95 -1.53 26.47
C LEU A 905 -2.88 -1.24 27.67
N VAL A 906 -4.04 -1.90 27.74
CA VAL A 906 -4.95 -1.78 28.89
C VAL A 906 -4.27 -2.27 30.18
N LEU A 907 -3.62 -3.43 30.13
CA LEU A 907 -2.95 -4.02 31.29
C LEU A 907 -1.71 -3.23 31.72
N GLN A 908 -0.92 -2.66 30.80
CA GLN A 908 0.19 -1.78 31.14
C GLN A 908 -0.28 -0.50 31.85
N ALA A 909 -1.31 0.16 31.33
CA ALA A 909 -1.87 1.37 31.94
C ALA A 909 -2.50 1.08 33.32
N TRP A 910 -3.11 -0.09 33.49
CA TRP A 910 -3.64 -0.52 34.78
C TRP A 910 -2.52 -0.85 35.80
N LYS A 911 -1.46 -1.57 35.39
CA LYS A 911 -0.30 -1.90 36.25
C LYS A 911 0.42 -0.64 36.76
N ALA A 912 0.55 0.38 35.92
CA ALA A 912 1.08 1.69 36.33
C ALA A 912 0.20 2.36 37.41
N ARG A 913 -1.12 2.14 37.37
CA ARG A 913 -2.07 2.64 38.39
C ARG A 913 -2.06 1.81 39.68
N GLU A 914 -1.98 0.49 39.58
CA GLU A 914 -1.83 -0.40 40.75
C GLU A 914 -0.61 -0.01 41.59
N ALA A 915 0.57 0.13 40.97
CA ALA A 915 1.82 0.43 41.65
C ALA A 915 1.81 1.72 42.51
N VAL A 916 1.09 2.77 42.07
CA VAL A 916 0.99 4.04 42.82
C VAL A 916 -0.10 3.98 43.91
N LEU A 917 -1.15 3.17 43.71
CA LEU A 917 -2.22 2.99 44.69
C LEU A 917 -1.84 2.03 45.82
N GLU A 918 -0.99 1.03 45.56
CA GLU A 918 -0.38 0.16 46.58
C GLU A 918 0.45 0.98 47.58
N GLN A 919 1.32 1.88 47.08
CA GLN A 919 2.06 2.83 47.92
C GLN A 919 1.12 3.71 48.77
N SER A 920 -0.06 4.02 48.24
CA SER A 920 -1.06 4.91 48.87
C SER A 920 -2.05 4.21 49.82
N HIS A 921 -1.99 2.88 49.97
CA HIS A 921 -2.90 2.08 50.81
C HIS A 921 -4.41 2.33 50.56
N LYS A 922 -4.80 2.69 49.33
CA LYS A 922 -6.21 2.93 48.96
C LYS A 922 -6.85 1.67 48.38
N PRO A 923 -8.15 1.41 48.65
CA PRO A 923 -8.84 0.26 48.08
C PRO A 923 -8.94 0.36 46.55
N LEU A 924 -8.54 -0.70 45.86
CA LEU A 924 -8.56 -0.84 44.40
C LEU A 924 -9.91 -1.40 43.94
N GLN A 925 -10.70 -0.62 43.21
CA GLN A 925 -11.83 -1.13 42.45
C GLN A 925 -11.37 -1.46 41.02
N LEU A 926 -11.40 -2.75 40.67
CA LEU A 926 -10.97 -3.24 39.35
C LEU A 926 -11.97 -2.80 38.25
N PRO A 927 -11.53 -2.08 37.19
CA PRO A 927 -12.41 -1.70 36.08
C PRO A 927 -12.89 -2.92 35.29
N LEU A 928 -14.14 -2.88 34.82
CA LEU A 928 -14.74 -3.96 34.05
C LEU A 928 -13.95 -4.30 32.78
N ILE A 929 -13.37 -3.31 32.10
CA ILE A 929 -12.49 -3.55 30.95
C ILE A 929 -11.27 -4.43 31.31
N VAL A 930 -10.64 -4.17 32.46
CA VAL A 930 -9.47 -4.93 32.93
C VAL A 930 -9.88 -6.34 33.35
N SER A 931 -10.98 -6.46 34.12
CA SER A 931 -11.53 -7.76 34.56
C SER A 931 -11.87 -8.65 33.36
N ASN A 932 -12.60 -8.12 32.38
CA ASN A 932 -13.01 -8.87 31.18
C ASN A 932 -11.82 -9.25 30.29
N ILE A 933 -10.76 -8.44 30.23
CA ILE A 933 -9.55 -8.76 29.47
C ILE A 933 -8.78 -9.88 30.17
N LYS A 934 -8.54 -9.78 31.49
CA LYS A 934 -7.91 -10.85 32.28
C LYS A 934 -8.69 -12.16 32.11
N GLN A 935 -10.00 -12.16 32.34
CA GLN A 935 -10.85 -13.35 32.16
C GLN A 935 -10.78 -13.96 30.75
N LYS A 936 -10.77 -13.15 29.68
CA LYS A 936 -10.62 -13.67 28.30
C LYS A 936 -9.23 -14.25 28.05
N MET A 937 -8.17 -13.70 28.65
CA MET A 937 -6.81 -14.25 28.55
C MET A 937 -6.68 -15.56 29.34
N ASP A 938 -7.22 -15.62 30.55
CA ASP A 938 -7.24 -16.83 31.39
C ASP A 938 -8.00 -17.98 30.68
N GLN A 939 -9.15 -17.68 30.07
CA GLN A 939 -9.90 -18.64 29.25
C GLN A 939 -9.10 -19.17 28.05
N MET A 940 -8.23 -18.36 27.44
CA MET A 940 -7.37 -18.81 26.34
C MET A 940 -6.24 -19.72 26.82
N ILE A 941 -5.68 -19.49 28.01
CA ILE A 941 -4.67 -20.37 28.61
C ILE A 941 -5.29 -21.74 28.90
N VAL A 942 -6.44 -21.78 29.59
CA VAL A 942 -7.15 -23.04 29.91
C VAL A 942 -7.55 -23.81 28.65
N ASN A 943 -8.02 -23.12 27.61
CA ASN A 943 -8.36 -23.77 26.33
C ASN A 943 -7.13 -24.31 25.58
N ALA A 944 -5.94 -23.71 25.75
CA ALA A 944 -4.70 -24.19 25.15
C ALA A 944 -4.12 -25.42 25.89
N GLU A 945 -4.31 -25.50 27.21
CA GLU A 945 -3.90 -26.65 28.04
C GLU A 945 -4.81 -27.87 27.86
N GLY A 946 -6.08 -27.66 27.44
CA GLY A 946 -7.06 -28.72 27.22
C GLY A 946 -7.02 -29.42 25.85
N SER A 947 -6.22 -28.94 24.88
CA SER A 947 -6.13 -29.52 23.53
C SER A 947 -4.72 -30.02 23.21
N ASP A 948 -4.57 -31.30 22.92
CA ASP A 948 -3.29 -31.93 22.57
C ASP A 948 -2.88 -31.64 21.11
N ALA A 949 -2.77 -30.35 20.79
CA ALA A 949 -2.53 -29.84 19.44
C ALA A 949 -1.64 -28.57 19.45
N LYS A 950 -0.36 -28.75 19.09
CA LYS A 950 0.63 -27.75 18.64
C LYS A 950 0.53 -26.35 19.28
N GLN A 951 1.43 -26.09 20.24
CA GLN A 951 1.71 -24.78 20.84
C GLN A 951 1.58 -23.58 19.87
N PRO A 952 0.89 -22.49 20.27
CA PRO A 952 0.90 -21.25 19.52
C PRO A 952 2.30 -20.61 19.59
N LYS A 953 2.94 -20.43 18.43
CA LYS A 953 4.35 -20.01 18.31
C LYS A 953 4.69 -18.56 18.70
N TYR A 954 3.76 -17.84 19.32
CA TYR A 954 3.92 -16.43 19.71
C TYR A 954 3.22 -16.11 21.03
N ALA A 955 3.64 -16.76 22.11
CA ALA A 955 3.63 -16.07 23.39
C ALA A 955 4.70 -14.97 23.35
N PHE A 956 4.32 -13.71 23.53
CA PHE A 956 5.29 -12.72 24.03
C PHE A 956 5.62 -13.13 25.45
N ASN A 957 6.91 -13.23 25.80
CA ASN A 957 7.33 -13.44 27.19
C ASN A 957 6.89 -12.23 28.03
N MET A 958 5.73 -12.35 28.68
CA MET A 958 5.52 -11.75 29.99
C MET A 958 5.92 -12.80 31.03
N ASP A 959 6.77 -12.44 31.98
CA ASP A 959 7.01 -13.26 33.16
C ASP A 959 5.73 -13.35 33.99
N ILE A 960 4.99 -14.44 33.80
CA ILE A 960 3.77 -14.77 34.56
C ILE A 960 4.10 -15.09 36.04
N ASP A 961 5.34 -15.47 36.33
CA ASP A 961 5.83 -15.85 37.66
C ASP A 961 5.72 -14.75 38.74
N THR A 962 5.42 -13.50 38.39
CA THR A 962 5.14 -12.44 39.37
C THR A 962 3.66 -12.30 39.78
N LEU A 963 2.72 -13.05 39.19
CA LEU A 963 1.29 -12.97 39.53
C LEU A 963 0.82 -14.00 40.58
N THR A 964 1.66 -14.96 40.96
CA THR A 964 1.31 -16.04 41.91
C THR A 964 2.25 -16.11 43.12
N THR A 965 2.26 -15.08 43.97
CA THR A 965 2.80 -15.20 45.34
C THR A 965 2.09 -14.28 46.35
N THR A 966 0.88 -14.65 46.77
CA THR A 966 0.41 -14.36 48.15
C THR A 966 -0.81 -15.20 48.55
N MET A 967 -0.58 -16.49 48.85
CA MET A 967 -1.35 -17.20 49.89
C MET A 967 -0.44 -18.20 50.59
N SER A 968 -0.01 -17.84 51.80
CA SER A 968 0.70 -18.76 52.71
C SER A 968 -0.23 -19.14 53.85
N MET A 969 -0.70 -20.39 53.84
CA MET A 969 -1.20 -21.11 55.02
C MET A 969 -0.72 -22.55 54.86
N GLY A 970 0.32 -22.93 55.60
CA GLY A 970 0.94 -24.25 55.48
C GLY A 970 0.35 -25.29 56.43
N LEU A 971 0.49 -26.57 56.08
CA LEU A 971 0.58 -27.66 57.07
C LEU A 971 1.23 -28.94 56.49
N GLY A 972 2.30 -29.40 57.16
CA GLY A 972 2.50 -30.82 57.49
C GLY A 972 2.74 -31.90 56.41
N SER A 973 4.03 -32.17 56.15
CA SER A 973 4.72 -33.45 56.46
C SER A 973 4.49 -34.77 55.67
N TYR A 974 5.61 -35.48 55.42
CA TYR A 974 5.79 -36.87 54.94
C TYR A 974 5.31 -37.18 53.48
N GLY A 975 5.97 -38.01 52.65
CA GLY A 975 7.29 -38.64 52.73
C GLY A 975 7.50 -39.81 51.71
N LEU A 976 8.73 -39.93 51.17
CA LEU A 976 9.42 -41.15 50.67
C LEU A 976 9.07 -41.89 49.33
N LEU A 977 10.19 -42.22 48.63
CA LEU A 977 10.57 -43.49 47.94
C LEU A 977 10.18 -43.83 46.46
N TYR A 978 11.24 -43.84 45.61
CA TYR A 978 11.59 -44.76 44.49
C TYR A 978 10.64 -44.93 43.27
N GLY A 979 11.10 -45.25 42.05
CA GLY A 979 12.48 -45.37 41.51
C GLY A 979 12.59 -46.36 40.33
N MET A 980 13.44 -46.06 39.32
CA MET A 980 13.89 -46.95 38.20
C MET A 980 12.77 -47.44 37.22
N GLU A 981 13.00 -47.86 35.96
CA GLU A 981 14.21 -48.08 35.13
C GLU A 981 13.84 -48.02 33.62
N ALA A 982 14.84 -47.87 32.73
CA ALA A 982 14.75 -48.17 31.27
C ALA A 982 15.38 -49.58 31.00
N PRO A 983 15.57 -50.13 29.77
CA PRO A 983 15.41 -49.59 28.40
C PRO A 983 14.86 -50.60 27.34
N GLY A 984 14.91 -50.26 26.02
CA GLY A 984 15.08 -51.28 24.95
C GLY A 984 14.32 -51.09 23.63
N PHE A 985 15.05 -50.93 22.51
CA PHE A 985 14.59 -51.17 21.12
C PHE A 985 14.69 -52.67 20.76
N PRO A 986 13.88 -53.22 19.82
CA PRO A 986 14.34 -53.30 18.42
C PRO A 986 13.24 -53.26 17.32
N SER A 987 13.68 -53.10 16.07
CA SER A 987 12.94 -53.43 14.83
C SER A 987 13.62 -54.64 14.16
N PRO A 988 12.92 -55.50 13.39
CA PRO A 988 13.17 -55.49 11.93
C PRO A 988 12.03 -56.04 11.01
N GLY A 989 12.17 -55.85 9.69
CA GLY A 989 11.89 -56.91 8.70
C GLY A 989 10.85 -56.67 7.60
N LEU A 990 11.31 -56.61 6.34
CA LEU A 990 10.51 -56.84 5.11
C LEU A 990 10.35 -58.35 4.84
N ILE A 991 9.34 -58.74 4.04
CA ILE A 991 9.42 -59.73 2.93
C ILE A 991 8.15 -59.65 2.04
N ASP A 992 8.20 -60.25 0.84
CA ASP A 992 7.51 -59.86 -0.38
C ASP A 992 6.81 -61.07 -1.08
N TYR A 993 5.75 -60.83 -1.89
CA TYR A 993 5.07 -61.72 -2.89
C TYR A 993 4.67 -63.20 -2.51
N SER A 994 3.75 -63.93 -3.19
CA SER A 994 2.79 -63.70 -4.30
C SER A 994 1.69 -64.81 -4.33
N ASP A 995 0.68 -64.64 -5.21
CA ASP A 995 -0.09 -65.69 -5.92
C ASP A 995 -1.06 -66.65 -5.19
N MET A 996 -2.08 -67.27 -5.82
CA MET A 996 -2.97 -66.93 -6.97
C MET A 996 -4.04 -68.05 -7.09
N THR A 997 -5.29 -67.75 -7.48
CA THR A 997 -6.30 -68.59 -8.22
C THR A 997 -7.74 -68.06 -7.93
N GLY A 998 -8.67 -67.92 -8.87
CA GLY A 998 -8.62 -68.01 -10.34
C GLY A 998 -9.96 -67.54 -10.99
N GLN A 999 -9.87 -67.01 -12.23
CA GLN A 999 -10.87 -66.86 -13.33
C GLN A 999 -12.39 -67.04 -13.01
N GLY A 1000 -13.36 -66.19 -13.39
CA GLY A 1000 -13.46 -64.98 -14.25
C GLY A 1000 -14.92 -64.40 -14.14
N ILE A 1001 -15.50 -63.56 -15.03
CA ILE A 1001 -15.07 -62.92 -16.30
C ILE A 1001 -16.01 -61.71 -16.63
N ILE A 1002 -15.47 -60.65 -17.25
CA ILE A 1002 -16.10 -59.51 -18.01
C ILE A 1002 -17.25 -58.65 -17.37
N ASN A 1003 -16.85 -57.42 -16.98
CA ASN A 1003 -17.39 -56.05 -17.24
C ASN A 1003 -18.91 -55.81 -17.51
N GLY A 1004 -19.50 -54.69 -17.04
CA GLY A 1004 -18.94 -53.54 -16.32
C GLY A 1004 -19.94 -52.40 -16.07
N GLU A 1005 -19.41 -51.23 -15.65
CA GLU A 1005 -20.09 -49.97 -15.27
C GLU A 1005 -20.92 -49.97 -13.96
N GLY A 1006 -20.46 -49.15 -13.01
CA GLY A 1006 -21.11 -48.91 -11.72
C GLY A 1006 -20.27 -47.93 -10.89
N ASP A 1007 -20.66 -46.65 -10.87
CA ASP A 1007 -20.03 -45.62 -10.06
C ASP A 1007 -20.08 -45.96 -8.56
N GLN A 1008 -18.97 -45.75 -7.84
CA GLN A 1008 -18.96 -45.67 -6.38
C GLN A 1008 -18.42 -44.32 -5.91
N PRO A 1009 -18.90 -43.79 -4.76
CA PRO A 1009 -18.62 -42.43 -4.35
C PRO A 1009 -17.27 -42.31 -3.64
N ASP A 1010 -16.57 -41.20 -3.91
CA ASP A 1010 -15.29 -40.90 -3.28
C ASP A 1010 -15.47 -40.45 -1.82
N TRP A 1011 -14.58 -40.89 -0.93
CA TRP A 1011 -14.71 -40.73 0.53
C TRP A 1011 -14.00 -39.45 1.00
N ALA A 1012 -14.75 -38.39 1.28
CA ALA A 1012 -14.20 -37.16 1.86
C ALA A 1012 -15.16 -36.44 2.83
N THR A 1013 -15.56 -37.12 3.92
CA THR A 1013 -16.17 -36.47 5.09
C THR A 1013 -15.59 -37.03 6.38
N THR A 1014 -14.82 -36.20 7.10
CA THR A 1014 -14.52 -36.41 8.52
C THR A 1014 -14.65 -35.06 9.22
N ASP A 1015 -15.78 -34.86 9.88
CA ASP A 1015 -16.07 -33.71 10.74
C ASP A 1015 -15.09 -33.61 11.91
N TRP A 1016 -14.82 -32.38 12.34
CA TRP A 1016 -14.22 -32.09 13.66
C TRP A 1016 -14.81 -30.81 14.27
N TYR A 1017 -16.00 -30.93 14.86
CA TYR A 1017 -16.47 -30.02 15.91
C TYR A 1017 -17.29 -30.80 16.95
N PRO A 1018 -16.96 -30.72 18.25
CA PRO A 1018 -17.82 -31.26 19.30
C PRO A 1018 -19.00 -30.33 19.57
N MET A 1019 -20.16 -30.91 19.86
CA MET A 1019 -21.28 -30.20 20.46
C MET A 1019 -20.89 -29.71 21.87
N HIS A 1020 -21.46 -28.58 22.31
CA HIS A 1020 -22.33 -28.63 23.49
C HIS A 1020 -23.31 -27.46 23.53
N ASP A 1021 -24.45 -27.74 24.14
CA ASP A 1021 -25.66 -26.94 24.23
C ASP A 1021 -25.97 -26.64 25.71
N GLN A 1022 -26.88 -25.69 25.98
CA GLN A 1022 -27.49 -25.36 27.30
C GLN A 1022 -26.56 -24.65 28.32
N ASN A 1023 -26.96 -23.53 28.94
CA ASN A 1023 -28.05 -23.50 29.93
C ASN A 1023 -28.51 -22.06 30.31
N TRP A 1024 -29.83 -21.92 30.55
CA TRP A 1024 -30.61 -20.74 31.02
C TRP A 1024 -30.79 -19.54 30.07
#